data_AF-A0A819EAU3-F1
#
_entry.id   AF-A0A819EAU3-F1
#
_cell.length_a   1.000
_cell.length_b   1.000
_cell.length_c   1.000
_cell.angle_alpha   90.00
_cell.angle_beta   90.00
_cell.angle_gamma   90.00
#
_symmetry.space_group_name_H-M   'P 1'
#
loop_
_entity.id
_entity.type
_entity.pdbx_description
1 polymer ?
#
loop_
_entity_poly.entity_id
_entity_poly.type
_entity_poly.pdbx_seq_one_letter_code
_entity_poly.pdbx_strand_id
1 'polypeptide(L)'
;MTTDPLGLVAYGFSDFFIFSYTASTNTLVVHQNNSLSPSTSFLPLAVDYDGNRGIIAGFLNNGQSSRIKFRATVIMFSINAGTTFATPISSWIYPMNGTTWQAGQTNAGADLYAAKFDMSVSIDPTGTQVLVGIQSMNTVFLFSYTTTTLTFVSLIDNGQGIGFGGLFVILPSPSSYYSSTTGPSVQIVPAFSSQLPCIPGTYKNRTSLGRCLPCPTGTKNDGTNLTASTCVDCATNAFCPFGSTSDSISTDSLSNVIQVIAYPSSPAITGIDDILFFTLFSIGSTSRCVALSPLFWTLFVGCIVILIGSGMFIMKHCIKHPKAADSYEKLEKVFKQADLITAGDLWIGGLASFCIIVLSISCCVFSAYFYNSYPIETAPPSTYTCDTTLRNAQFSSSLQSLSIPVSDNVQDMFNLLNSQAVNLDVAFINTVYNCTSDAITLTYYSGTAWVPISSLPCTSSNYILSYSVPLPYRPITVQFTLPNIYTIGGLRVGLSGAGKNKTSKKLVQTLGFSQVFTQDGRMVGQNIYIVLELTKLINDTSPLVSGDDDTFSAIWVEKFTLNYYQSFMTSTDYLTATPKSSTNMTLIITETPYYILNLQTPIARLPLIIYHDFLFITMVIGMFALMFVLFKLIIIPFIVFLIRMCKPNYIKDNRVDVNSQVGLIDDDLENPTSNSNKQKSSKHKNNNSITDNVVPVQSQTFIENENANHDKDDSHQSPVVADVDTTKKRLDGLPPLVRVRTDGNRIIKEYINE
;
A
#
# COMPACT_ATOMS: atom_id res chain seq x y z
N MET A 1 21.12 -40.91 -30.29
CA MET A 1 21.50 -41.02 -28.86
C MET A 1 20.23 -40.86 -28.05
N THR A 2 20.07 -41.65 -26.99
CA THR A 2 19.00 -41.49 -25.97
C THR A 2 19.63 -41.38 -24.58
N THR A 3 18.84 -41.06 -23.56
CA THR A 3 19.20 -41.07 -22.13
C THR A 3 18.23 -41.96 -21.39
N ASP A 4 18.69 -42.68 -20.36
CA ASP A 4 17.78 -43.37 -19.45
C ASP A 4 16.82 -42.39 -18.73
N PRO A 5 15.70 -42.86 -18.13
CA PRO A 5 14.69 -41.98 -17.56
C PRO A 5 15.16 -41.12 -16.37
N LEU A 6 16.33 -41.43 -15.79
CA LEU A 6 16.93 -40.67 -14.69
C LEU A 6 18.06 -39.73 -15.15
N GLY A 7 18.42 -39.73 -16.44
CA GLY A 7 19.51 -38.91 -17.00
C GLY A 7 20.91 -39.28 -16.50
N LEU A 8 21.08 -40.49 -15.98
CA LEU A 8 22.33 -41.00 -15.41
C LEU A 8 23.26 -41.59 -16.47
N VAL A 9 22.72 -42.18 -17.54
CA VAL A 9 23.44 -42.83 -18.63
C VAL A 9 22.84 -42.46 -20.00
N ALA A 10 23.66 -41.89 -20.88
CA ALA A 10 23.33 -41.68 -22.28
C ALA A 10 23.83 -42.84 -23.14
N TYR A 11 22.99 -43.35 -24.03
CA TYR A 11 23.32 -44.42 -24.98
C TYR A 11 23.40 -43.89 -26.40
N GLY A 12 24.55 -44.12 -27.03
CA GLY A 12 24.86 -43.70 -28.40
C GLY A 12 25.11 -44.88 -29.32
N PHE A 13 24.70 -44.73 -30.58
CA PHE A 13 24.86 -45.73 -31.62
C PHE A 13 25.47 -45.03 -32.84
N SER A 14 26.45 -45.70 -33.45
CA SER A 14 27.19 -45.28 -34.64
C SER A 14 27.36 -46.51 -35.52
N ASP A 15 27.56 -46.32 -36.83
CA ASP A 15 27.74 -47.38 -37.84
C ASP A 15 28.92 -48.34 -37.59
N PHE A 16 29.74 -48.06 -36.56
CA PHE A 16 30.90 -48.87 -36.18
C PHE A 16 30.86 -49.38 -34.72
N PHE A 17 30.07 -48.76 -33.83
CA PHE A 17 30.05 -49.11 -32.41
C PHE A 17 28.80 -48.60 -31.68
N ILE A 18 28.47 -49.25 -30.57
CA ILE A 18 27.56 -48.72 -29.55
C ILE A 18 28.42 -48.08 -28.46
N PHE A 19 27.93 -47.06 -27.78
CA PHE A 19 28.59 -46.50 -26.59
C PHE A 19 27.59 -46.14 -25.49
N SER A 20 28.07 -46.14 -24.25
CA SER A 20 27.33 -45.66 -23.08
C SER A 20 28.18 -44.64 -22.33
N TYR A 21 27.59 -43.49 -22.03
CA TYR A 21 28.22 -42.40 -21.28
C TYR A 21 27.49 -42.21 -19.94
N THR A 22 28.16 -42.55 -18.84
CA THR A 22 27.62 -42.37 -17.48
C THR A 22 27.98 -40.99 -16.96
N ALA A 23 26.97 -40.14 -16.74
CA ALA A 23 27.15 -38.74 -16.38
C ALA A 23 27.76 -38.57 -14.97
N SER A 24 27.33 -39.39 -14.00
CA SER A 24 27.80 -39.32 -12.60
C SER A 24 29.27 -39.70 -12.41
N THR A 25 29.86 -40.45 -13.36
CA THR A 25 31.27 -40.87 -13.33
C THR A 25 32.08 -40.30 -14.51
N ASN A 26 31.47 -39.44 -15.35
CA ASN A 26 32.04 -38.91 -16.60
C ASN A 26 32.74 -40.00 -17.46
N THR A 27 32.13 -41.18 -17.54
CA THR A 27 32.76 -42.38 -18.12
C THR A 27 32.10 -42.76 -19.44
N LEU A 28 32.87 -42.71 -20.53
CA LEU A 28 32.48 -43.23 -21.84
C LEU A 28 33.00 -44.66 -22.01
N VAL A 29 32.11 -45.62 -22.23
CA VAL A 29 32.43 -47.02 -22.58
C VAL A 29 32.00 -47.27 -24.03
N VAL A 30 32.90 -47.81 -24.85
CA VAL A 30 32.65 -48.12 -26.27
C VAL A 30 32.55 -49.63 -26.47
N HIS A 31 31.38 -50.09 -26.88
CA HIS A 31 31.01 -51.50 -27.02
C HIS A 31 31.32 -51.98 -28.45
N GLN A 32 32.56 -52.37 -28.67
CA GLN A 32 33.02 -53.02 -29.89
C GLN A 32 32.69 -54.53 -29.86
N ASN A 33 32.43 -55.12 -31.04
CA ASN A 33 32.17 -56.56 -31.23
C ASN A 33 31.03 -57.15 -30.38
N ASN A 34 30.01 -56.34 -30.06
CA ASN A 34 28.80 -56.79 -29.40
C ASN A 34 27.81 -57.43 -30.40
N SER A 35 26.92 -58.29 -29.91
CA SER A 35 25.80 -58.90 -30.65
C SER A 35 24.80 -57.90 -31.29
N LEU A 36 24.84 -56.62 -30.88
CA LEU A 36 24.10 -55.51 -31.48
C LEU A 36 25.01 -54.44 -32.14
N SER A 37 26.33 -54.60 -32.10
CA SER A 37 27.21 -53.74 -32.89
C SER A 37 26.84 -53.87 -34.37
N PRO A 38 26.88 -52.78 -35.16
CA PRO A 38 26.57 -52.87 -36.58
C PRO A 38 27.49 -53.87 -37.26
N SER A 39 26.86 -54.86 -37.89
CA SER A 39 27.47 -55.64 -38.93
C SER A 39 27.01 -55.06 -40.26
N THR A 40 27.58 -55.54 -41.37
CA THR A 40 27.07 -55.27 -42.73
C THR A 40 25.59 -55.69 -42.92
N SER A 41 24.99 -56.35 -41.92
CA SER A 41 23.61 -56.82 -41.89
C SER A 41 22.60 -55.90 -41.18
N PHE A 42 22.99 -54.94 -40.32
CA PHE A 42 22.01 -54.09 -39.61
C PHE A 42 22.51 -52.65 -39.38
N LEU A 43 21.68 -51.68 -39.79
CA LEU A 43 21.92 -50.24 -39.68
C LEU A 43 20.98 -49.63 -38.62
N PRO A 44 21.46 -49.29 -37.42
CA PRO A 44 20.63 -48.67 -36.37
C PRO A 44 20.38 -47.19 -36.67
N LEU A 45 19.15 -46.72 -36.47
CA LEU A 45 18.77 -45.32 -36.75
C LEU A 45 18.13 -44.60 -35.56
N ALA A 46 17.33 -45.31 -34.76
CA ALA A 46 16.72 -44.76 -33.55
C ALA A 46 16.73 -45.77 -32.42
N VAL A 47 16.85 -45.29 -31.18
CA VAL A 47 16.91 -46.10 -29.97
C VAL A 47 16.23 -45.38 -28.83
N ASP A 48 15.63 -46.15 -27.93
CA ASP A 48 15.21 -45.68 -26.61
C ASP A 48 15.51 -46.73 -25.52
N TYR A 49 15.56 -46.32 -24.23
CA TYR A 49 15.97 -47.18 -23.11
C TYR A 49 15.22 -46.87 -21.79
N ASP A 50 14.55 -47.87 -21.21
CA ASP A 50 13.68 -47.73 -20.02
C ASP A 50 14.38 -47.87 -18.65
N GLY A 51 15.70 -48.10 -18.65
CA GLY A 51 16.48 -48.43 -17.45
C GLY A 51 16.87 -49.91 -17.36
N ASN A 52 16.06 -50.82 -17.92
CA ASN A 52 16.27 -52.28 -17.92
C ASN A 52 16.39 -52.88 -19.34
N ARG A 53 15.65 -52.33 -20.30
CA ARG A 53 15.60 -52.75 -21.70
C ARG A 53 15.67 -51.54 -22.61
N GLY A 54 16.16 -51.77 -23.82
CA GLY A 54 16.05 -50.81 -24.90
C GLY A 54 15.33 -51.39 -26.10
N ILE A 55 14.83 -50.48 -26.93
CA ILE A 55 14.24 -50.78 -28.22
C ILE A 55 15.04 -50.02 -29.26
N ILE A 56 15.55 -50.71 -30.28
CA ILE A 56 16.30 -50.11 -31.39
C ILE A 56 15.61 -50.39 -32.71
N ALA A 57 15.39 -49.33 -33.49
CA ALA A 57 14.80 -49.38 -34.82
C ALA A 57 15.89 -49.08 -35.87
N GLY A 58 15.85 -49.83 -36.97
CA GLY A 58 16.83 -49.72 -38.03
C GLY A 58 16.50 -50.57 -39.25
N PHE A 59 17.48 -50.72 -40.15
CA PHE A 59 17.34 -51.46 -41.39
C PHE A 59 18.23 -52.70 -41.42
N LEU A 60 17.63 -53.87 -41.64
CA LEU A 60 18.33 -55.12 -41.91
C LEU A 60 18.66 -55.25 -43.40
N ASN A 61 19.95 -55.41 -43.74
CA ASN A 61 20.42 -55.66 -45.11
C ASN A 61 19.96 -57.05 -45.57
N ASN A 62 19.50 -57.12 -46.82
CA ASN A 62 18.88 -58.30 -47.43
C ASN A 62 19.79 -58.99 -48.47
N GLY A 63 21.04 -58.54 -48.60
CA GLY A 63 22.02 -59.07 -49.54
C GLY A 63 21.94 -58.46 -50.94
N GLN A 64 23.07 -58.46 -51.67
CA GLN A 64 23.21 -57.79 -52.96
C GLN A 64 22.26 -58.32 -54.05
N SER A 65 21.86 -59.59 -53.99
CA SER A 65 20.94 -60.22 -54.95
C SER A 65 19.46 -59.90 -54.71
N SER A 66 19.07 -59.34 -53.56
CA SER A 66 17.67 -59.05 -53.27
C SER A 66 17.16 -57.80 -54.02
N ARG A 67 15.87 -57.81 -54.39
CA ARG A 67 15.17 -56.65 -54.99
C ARG A 67 14.96 -55.53 -53.97
N ILE A 68 14.77 -55.87 -52.69
CA ILE A 68 14.63 -54.93 -51.58
C ILE A 68 15.91 -55.03 -50.75
N LYS A 69 16.75 -53.99 -50.77
CA LYS A 69 18.09 -54.02 -50.15
C LYS A 69 18.02 -53.98 -48.63
N PHE A 70 17.06 -53.25 -48.08
CA PHE A 70 16.97 -52.97 -46.65
C PHE A 70 15.54 -53.14 -46.12
N ARG A 71 15.38 -53.88 -45.00
CA ARG A 71 14.08 -54.15 -44.35
C ARG A 71 13.97 -53.45 -43.01
N ALA A 72 12.89 -52.71 -42.79
CA ALA A 72 12.58 -52.13 -41.48
C ALA A 72 12.51 -53.23 -40.41
N THR A 73 13.27 -53.04 -39.33
CA THR A 73 13.46 -54.02 -38.25
C THR A 73 13.53 -53.30 -36.92
N VAL A 74 12.82 -53.83 -35.92
CA VAL A 74 12.81 -53.33 -34.53
C VAL A 74 13.30 -54.46 -33.63
N ILE A 75 14.29 -54.17 -32.78
CA ILE A 75 14.92 -55.15 -31.89
C ILE A 75 14.78 -54.67 -30.45
N MET A 76 14.27 -55.53 -29.57
CA MET A 76 14.33 -55.35 -28.13
C MET A 76 15.61 -55.98 -27.58
N PHE A 77 16.28 -55.27 -26.68
CA PHE A 77 17.52 -55.71 -26.05
C PHE A 77 17.53 -55.43 -24.54
N SER A 78 18.34 -56.18 -23.79
CA SER A 78 18.73 -55.86 -22.41
C SER A 78 20.19 -55.45 -22.37
N ILE A 79 20.56 -54.62 -21.39
CA ILE A 79 21.97 -54.35 -21.07
C ILE A 79 22.31 -55.12 -19.79
N ASN A 80 23.29 -56.01 -19.87
CA ASN A 80 23.73 -56.77 -18.70
C ASN A 80 24.55 -55.85 -17.78
N ALA A 81 24.00 -55.45 -16.64
CA ALA A 81 24.62 -54.46 -15.74
C ALA A 81 26.07 -54.81 -15.29
N GLY A 82 26.42 -56.11 -15.23
CA GLY A 82 27.78 -56.57 -14.90
C GLY A 82 28.78 -56.61 -16.06
N THR A 83 28.35 -56.39 -17.30
CA THR A 83 29.24 -56.46 -18.49
C THR A 83 29.02 -55.34 -19.52
N THR A 84 27.97 -54.53 -19.36
CA THR A 84 27.54 -53.44 -20.27
C THR A 84 27.22 -53.83 -21.72
N PHE A 85 27.38 -55.11 -22.10
CA PHE A 85 26.94 -55.61 -23.40
C PHE A 85 25.41 -55.59 -23.52
N ALA A 86 24.93 -54.99 -24.62
CA ALA A 86 23.53 -55.02 -25.02
C ALA A 86 23.23 -56.31 -25.82
N THR A 87 22.34 -57.17 -25.32
CA THR A 87 22.02 -58.47 -25.94
C THR A 87 20.62 -58.43 -26.56
N PRO A 88 20.42 -58.87 -27.82
CA PRO A 88 19.10 -58.92 -28.44
C PRO A 88 18.25 -60.00 -27.76
N ILE A 89 17.05 -59.62 -27.31
CA ILE A 89 16.08 -60.51 -26.67
C ILE A 89 15.04 -60.97 -27.68
N SER A 90 14.51 -60.05 -28.49
CA SER A 90 13.41 -60.28 -29.40
C SER A 90 13.49 -59.30 -30.58
N SER A 91 13.04 -59.70 -31.77
CA SER A 91 13.07 -58.84 -32.95
C SER A 91 11.84 -59.02 -33.82
N TRP A 92 11.33 -57.92 -34.34
CA TRP A 92 10.29 -57.89 -35.36
C TRP A 92 10.85 -57.29 -36.65
N ILE A 93 10.51 -57.90 -37.78
CA ILE A 93 10.91 -57.48 -39.13
C ILE A 93 9.62 -57.22 -39.91
N TYR A 94 9.53 -56.08 -40.62
CA TYR A 94 8.32 -55.73 -41.35
C TYR A 94 7.97 -56.80 -42.42
N PRO A 95 6.76 -57.40 -42.40
CA PRO A 95 6.38 -58.45 -43.33
C PRO A 95 6.10 -57.89 -44.73
N MET A 96 7.04 -58.08 -45.65
CA MET A 96 7.01 -57.55 -47.02
C MET A 96 6.10 -58.38 -47.95
N ASN A 97 4.82 -58.49 -47.59
CA ASN A 97 3.84 -59.35 -48.26
C ASN A 97 3.27 -58.77 -49.57
N GLY A 98 3.87 -57.69 -50.10
CA GLY A 98 3.54 -57.11 -51.42
C GLY A 98 2.18 -56.39 -51.55
N THR A 99 1.38 -56.34 -50.49
CA THR A 99 0.03 -55.75 -50.49
C THR A 99 0.00 -54.22 -50.34
N THR A 100 1.13 -53.60 -49.99
CA THR A 100 1.25 -52.15 -49.78
C THR A 100 2.37 -51.57 -50.65
N TRP A 101 2.27 -50.31 -51.08
CA TRP A 101 3.32 -49.67 -51.87
C TRP A 101 4.61 -49.47 -51.03
N GLN A 102 4.47 -49.32 -49.72
CA GLN A 102 5.55 -49.34 -48.73
C GLN A 102 6.34 -50.65 -48.78
N ALA A 103 5.68 -51.81 -48.83
CA ALA A 103 6.32 -53.12 -48.96
C ALA A 103 7.04 -53.32 -50.32
N GLY A 104 6.74 -52.47 -51.31
CA GLY A 104 7.44 -52.43 -52.60
C GLY A 104 8.66 -51.52 -52.64
N GLN A 105 8.91 -50.69 -51.62
CA GLN A 105 10.09 -49.82 -51.59
C GLN A 105 11.37 -50.64 -51.45
N THR A 106 12.35 -50.36 -52.30
CA THR A 106 13.63 -51.08 -52.29
C THR A 106 14.53 -50.69 -51.12
N ASN A 107 14.25 -49.55 -50.48
CA ASN A 107 15.09 -48.86 -49.49
C ASN A 107 16.56 -48.70 -49.91
N ALA A 108 16.84 -48.67 -51.22
CA ALA A 108 18.19 -48.48 -51.74
C ALA A 108 18.73 -47.10 -51.33
N GLY A 109 19.92 -47.07 -50.73
CA GLY A 109 20.49 -45.87 -50.12
C GLY A 109 20.14 -45.66 -48.65
N ALA A 110 19.51 -46.60 -47.95
CA ALA A 110 19.36 -46.55 -46.48
C ALA A 110 20.70 -46.71 -45.74
N ASP A 111 21.72 -47.19 -46.46
CA ASP A 111 23.15 -47.18 -46.18
C ASP A 111 23.82 -45.80 -46.38
N LEU A 112 23.07 -44.78 -46.79
CA LEU A 112 23.51 -43.39 -46.92
C LEU A 112 22.63 -42.49 -46.05
N TYR A 113 23.26 -41.63 -45.24
CA TYR A 113 22.50 -40.72 -44.38
C TYR A 113 21.61 -39.77 -45.20
N ALA A 114 20.29 -39.89 -45.02
CA ALA A 114 19.30 -39.01 -45.62
C ALA A 114 18.01 -39.06 -44.81
N ALA A 115 17.50 -37.89 -44.39
CA ALA A 115 16.37 -37.76 -43.45
C ALA A 115 15.07 -38.47 -43.87
N LYS A 116 14.91 -38.83 -45.16
CA LYS A 116 13.81 -39.68 -45.63
C LYS A 116 13.82 -41.09 -45.04
N PHE A 117 14.95 -41.56 -44.51
CA PHE A 117 15.13 -42.88 -43.89
C PHE A 117 15.09 -42.83 -42.36
N ASP A 118 15.06 -41.63 -41.75
CA ASP A 118 15.10 -41.47 -40.31
C ASP A 118 13.94 -42.23 -39.61
N MET A 119 14.21 -42.62 -38.38
CA MET A 119 13.28 -43.32 -37.50
C MET A 119 13.17 -42.59 -36.17
N SER A 120 12.13 -42.93 -35.41
CA SER A 120 12.01 -42.56 -34.01
C SER A 120 11.61 -43.77 -33.18
N VAL A 121 12.01 -43.80 -31.91
CA VAL A 121 11.57 -44.77 -30.91
C VAL A 121 11.19 -43.98 -29.67
N SER A 122 10.10 -44.36 -29.01
CA SER A 122 9.69 -43.80 -27.71
C SER A 122 8.99 -44.89 -26.91
N ILE A 123 9.62 -45.31 -25.81
CA ILE A 123 9.07 -46.27 -24.85
C ILE A 123 8.17 -45.53 -23.86
N ASP A 124 7.06 -46.12 -23.45
CA ASP A 124 6.30 -45.66 -22.29
C ASP A 124 7.06 -46.03 -21.00
N PRO A 125 7.64 -45.07 -20.26
CA PRO A 125 8.45 -45.35 -19.07
C PRO A 125 7.62 -45.86 -17.88
N THR A 126 6.28 -45.89 -18.01
CA THR A 126 5.33 -46.37 -17.00
C THR A 126 4.56 -47.62 -17.43
N GLY A 127 4.77 -48.10 -18.65
CA GLY A 127 3.96 -49.15 -19.27
C GLY A 127 4.76 -50.27 -19.91
N THR A 128 4.12 -50.95 -20.85
CA THR A 128 4.69 -52.08 -21.61
C THR A 128 4.52 -51.85 -23.11
N GLN A 129 4.58 -50.59 -23.55
CA GLN A 129 4.37 -50.18 -24.94
C GLN A 129 5.54 -49.35 -25.47
N VAL A 130 5.77 -49.44 -26.78
CA VAL A 130 6.76 -48.63 -27.50
C VAL A 130 6.20 -48.22 -28.86
N LEU A 131 6.36 -46.94 -29.18
CA LEU A 131 6.05 -46.36 -30.48
C LEU A 131 7.33 -46.29 -31.32
N VAL A 132 7.23 -46.68 -32.59
CA VAL A 132 8.32 -46.60 -33.56
C VAL A 132 7.83 -45.89 -34.82
N GLY A 133 8.37 -44.71 -35.12
CA GLY A 133 8.13 -44.01 -36.37
C GLY A 133 9.15 -44.43 -37.43
N ILE A 134 8.72 -44.67 -38.67
CA ILE A 134 9.60 -44.95 -39.81
C ILE A 134 9.23 -44.03 -40.97
N GLN A 135 10.08 -43.03 -41.22
CA GLN A 135 9.73 -41.94 -42.13
C GLN A 135 9.66 -42.38 -43.60
N SER A 136 10.53 -43.30 -44.04
CA SER A 136 10.51 -43.80 -45.43
C SER A 136 9.23 -44.54 -45.77
N MET A 137 8.60 -45.16 -44.77
CA MET A 137 7.36 -45.90 -44.91
C MET A 137 6.11 -45.04 -44.71
N ASN A 138 6.26 -43.81 -44.18
CA ASN A 138 5.14 -43.01 -43.68
C ASN A 138 4.23 -43.84 -42.75
N THR A 139 4.82 -44.42 -41.70
CA THR A 139 4.11 -45.31 -40.77
C THR A 139 4.63 -45.16 -39.35
N VAL A 140 3.72 -45.14 -38.38
CA VAL A 140 4.02 -45.31 -36.95
C VAL A 140 3.51 -46.68 -36.51
N PHE A 141 4.36 -47.44 -35.84
CA PHE A 141 4.07 -48.78 -35.31
C PHE A 141 3.95 -48.71 -33.79
N LEU A 142 2.90 -49.32 -33.25
CA LEU A 142 2.76 -49.60 -31.83
C LEU A 142 3.12 -51.07 -31.56
N PHE A 143 4.06 -51.27 -30.66
CA PHE A 143 4.37 -52.57 -30.09
C PHE A 143 4.04 -52.60 -28.60
N SER A 144 3.80 -53.79 -28.08
CA SER A 144 3.88 -54.08 -26.65
C SER A 144 5.05 -55.02 -26.39
N TYR A 145 5.74 -54.84 -25.27
CA TYR A 145 6.97 -55.57 -24.95
C TYR A 145 6.94 -56.14 -23.53
N THR A 146 7.53 -57.33 -23.37
CA THR A 146 7.60 -58.04 -22.09
C THR A 146 9.06 -58.21 -21.65
N THR A 147 9.32 -59.06 -20.66
CA THR A 147 10.68 -59.48 -20.31
C THR A 147 11.41 -60.21 -21.44
N THR A 148 10.68 -60.88 -22.36
CA THR A 148 11.27 -61.78 -23.37
C THR A 148 10.73 -61.60 -24.79
N THR A 149 9.64 -60.87 -25.00
CA THR A 149 8.99 -60.72 -26.32
C THR A 149 8.76 -59.26 -26.71
N LEU A 150 8.91 -58.96 -28.00
CA LEU A 150 8.41 -57.76 -28.64
C LEU A 150 7.24 -58.15 -29.57
N THR A 151 6.04 -57.66 -29.26
CA THR A 151 4.79 -58.03 -29.93
C THR A 151 4.25 -56.82 -30.70
N PHE A 152 4.06 -56.96 -32.02
CA PHE A 152 3.36 -55.95 -32.81
C PHE A 152 1.88 -55.88 -32.42
N VAL A 153 1.37 -54.67 -32.16
CA VAL A 153 -0.03 -54.45 -31.72
C VAL A 153 -0.84 -53.82 -32.86
N SER A 154 -0.38 -52.70 -33.41
CA SER A 154 -1.06 -51.98 -34.49
C SER A 154 -0.10 -51.04 -35.23
N LEU A 155 -0.50 -50.58 -36.41
CA LEU A 155 0.19 -49.51 -37.13
C LEU A 155 -0.82 -48.44 -37.58
N ILE A 156 -0.30 -47.24 -37.81
CA ILE A 156 -0.99 -46.16 -38.51
C ILE A 156 -0.09 -45.76 -39.68
N ASP A 157 -0.57 -45.98 -40.91
CA ASP A 157 0.00 -45.35 -42.10
C ASP A 157 -0.89 -44.20 -42.59
N ASN A 158 -0.36 -43.36 -43.49
CA ASN A 158 -1.10 -42.19 -44.00
C ASN A 158 -0.87 -41.98 -45.50
N GLY A 159 -0.95 -43.06 -46.27
CA GLY A 159 -0.78 -43.07 -47.74
C GLY A 159 0.58 -42.51 -48.21
N GLN A 160 0.62 -41.91 -49.40
CA GLN A 160 1.84 -41.31 -49.97
C GLN A 160 2.20 -39.92 -49.36
N GLY A 161 1.59 -39.55 -48.22
CA GLY A 161 1.36 -38.15 -47.84
C GLY A 161 2.19 -37.51 -46.73
N ILE A 162 3.22 -38.14 -46.16
CA ILE A 162 4.14 -37.48 -45.19
C ILE A 162 5.61 -37.56 -45.62
N GLY A 163 5.88 -36.96 -46.78
CA GLY A 163 6.99 -36.02 -46.84
C GLY A 163 6.52 -34.67 -46.27
N PHE A 164 7.41 -33.89 -45.66
CA PHE A 164 7.16 -32.52 -45.17
C PHE A 164 6.21 -32.36 -43.95
N GLY A 165 6.72 -32.67 -42.75
CA GLY A 165 6.45 -31.82 -41.57
C GLY A 165 5.16 -32.03 -40.76
N GLY A 166 4.43 -33.13 -40.94
CA GLY A 166 3.26 -33.44 -40.10
C GLY A 166 3.63 -33.81 -38.65
N LEU A 167 3.37 -32.92 -37.70
CA LEU A 167 3.58 -33.18 -36.27
C LEU A 167 2.46 -34.06 -35.68
N PHE A 168 2.80 -35.30 -35.28
CA PHE A 168 1.91 -36.16 -34.49
C PHE A 168 2.13 -35.89 -32.99
N VAL A 169 1.09 -35.48 -32.27
CA VAL A 169 1.13 -35.27 -30.81
C VAL A 169 0.16 -36.23 -30.14
N ILE A 170 0.70 -37.23 -29.44
CA ILE A 170 -0.06 -37.97 -28.42
C ILE A 170 0.07 -37.17 -27.13
N LEU A 171 -1.04 -36.62 -26.64
CA LEU A 171 -1.07 -35.89 -25.37
C LEU A 171 -1.02 -36.90 -24.21
N PRO A 172 -0.18 -36.68 -23.19
CA PRO A 172 -0.17 -37.53 -22.00
C PRO A 172 -1.50 -37.38 -21.25
N SER A 173 -2.11 -38.49 -20.85
CA SER A 173 -3.27 -38.48 -19.98
C SER A 173 -2.89 -38.18 -18.53
N PRO A 174 -3.82 -37.68 -17.69
CA PRO A 174 -3.64 -37.67 -16.25
C PRO A 174 -3.46 -39.10 -15.72
N SER A 175 -2.69 -39.24 -14.64
CA SER A 175 -2.54 -40.50 -13.91
C SER A 175 -3.90 -41.15 -13.63
N SER A 176 -4.00 -42.46 -13.89
CA SER A 176 -5.21 -43.30 -13.79
C SER A 176 -6.21 -43.26 -14.96
N TYR A 177 -5.92 -42.57 -16.08
CA TYR A 177 -6.80 -42.57 -17.27
C TYR A 177 -6.13 -43.09 -18.55
N TYR A 178 -6.83 -43.97 -19.27
CA TYR A 178 -6.45 -44.40 -20.62
C TYR A 178 -6.87 -43.36 -21.68
N SER A 179 -6.09 -43.21 -22.74
CA SER A 179 -6.54 -42.57 -23.98
C SER A 179 -7.51 -43.51 -24.73
N SER A 180 -8.81 -43.35 -24.47
CA SER A 180 -9.83 -44.22 -25.09
C SER A 180 -9.87 -44.08 -26.60
N THR A 181 -9.69 -45.20 -27.31
CA THR A 181 -9.81 -45.32 -28.77
C THR A 181 -11.13 -45.98 -29.21
N THR A 182 -12.06 -46.24 -28.28
CA THR A 182 -13.27 -47.03 -28.52
C THR A 182 -14.55 -46.17 -28.59
N GLY A 183 -14.85 -45.66 -29.78
CA GLY A 183 -16.21 -45.27 -30.17
C GLY A 183 -16.99 -46.46 -30.77
N PRO A 184 -18.32 -46.53 -30.63
CA PRO A 184 -19.11 -47.64 -31.18
C PRO A 184 -19.26 -47.54 -32.71
N SER A 185 -19.21 -48.70 -33.37
CA SER A 185 -19.63 -48.94 -34.76
C SER A 185 -19.02 -48.08 -35.89
N VAL A 186 -17.74 -48.35 -36.20
CA VAL A 186 -17.13 -48.33 -37.55
C VAL A 186 -16.95 -46.98 -38.29
N GLN A 187 -15.79 -46.87 -38.96
CA GLN A 187 -15.31 -45.81 -39.89
C GLN A 187 -14.79 -44.46 -39.34
N ILE A 188 -13.46 -44.35 -39.38
CA ILE A 188 -12.65 -43.23 -39.91
C ILE A 188 -13.06 -41.79 -39.51
N VAL A 189 -12.45 -41.30 -38.42
CA VAL A 189 -11.95 -39.92 -38.30
C VAL A 189 -10.71 -39.96 -37.38
N PRO A 190 -9.82 -38.95 -37.38
CA PRO A 190 -8.72 -38.90 -36.41
C PRO A 190 -9.23 -38.89 -34.98
N ALA A 191 -8.38 -39.28 -34.03
CA ALA A 191 -8.65 -39.12 -32.60
C ALA A 191 -8.63 -37.62 -32.24
N PHE A 192 -9.74 -36.94 -32.49
CA PHE A 192 -10.02 -35.64 -31.90
C PHE A 192 -10.09 -35.83 -30.38
N SER A 193 -9.01 -35.48 -29.67
CA SER A 193 -9.17 -35.06 -28.28
C SER A 193 -10.24 -33.98 -28.27
N SER A 194 -11.37 -34.22 -27.61
CA SER A 194 -12.35 -33.16 -27.36
C SER A 194 -11.59 -31.99 -26.73
N GLN A 195 -11.75 -30.80 -27.32
CA GLN A 195 -11.01 -29.63 -26.85
C GLN A 195 -11.40 -29.39 -25.40
N LEU A 196 -10.49 -29.73 -24.47
CA LEU A 196 -10.75 -29.62 -23.05
C LEU A 196 -11.16 -28.17 -22.77
N PRO A 197 -12.30 -27.92 -22.09
CA PRO A 197 -12.75 -26.57 -21.84
C PRO A 197 -11.66 -25.73 -21.18
N CYS A 198 -11.54 -24.48 -21.63
CA CYS A 198 -10.73 -23.52 -20.90
C CYS A 198 -11.37 -23.28 -19.53
N ILE A 199 -10.57 -23.39 -18.48
CA ILE A 199 -11.02 -23.02 -17.12
C ILE A 199 -11.42 -21.53 -17.11
N PRO A 200 -12.32 -21.11 -16.19
CA PRO A 200 -12.58 -19.70 -15.95
C PRO A 200 -11.28 -18.88 -15.89
N GLY A 201 -11.33 -17.63 -16.33
CA GLY A 201 -10.17 -16.75 -16.44
C GLY A 201 -9.21 -17.07 -17.59
N THR A 202 -9.47 -18.11 -18.39
CA THR A 202 -8.64 -18.48 -19.56
C THR A 202 -9.44 -18.61 -20.86
N TYR A 203 -8.77 -18.46 -22.00
CA TYR A 203 -9.37 -18.48 -23.35
C TYR A 203 -8.46 -19.16 -24.38
N LYS A 204 -8.98 -19.44 -25.58
CA LYS A 204 -8.23 -20.13 -26.64
C LYS A 204 -8.56 -19.63 -28.06
N ASN A 205 -7.79 -18.65 -28.51
CA ASN A 205 -7.95 -17.94 -29.79
C ASN A 205 -7.76 -18.78 -31.09
N ARG A 206 -7.46 -20.08 -31.00
CA ARG A 206 -7.28 -20.95 -32.18
C ARG A 206 -7.72 -22.39 -31.90
N THR A 207 -8.21 -23.06 -32.93
CA THR A 207 -8.49 -24.51 -32.99
C THR A 207 -7.23 -25.39 -32.95
N SER A 208 -6.04 -24.82 -32.71
CA SER A 208 -4.79 -25.57 -32.56
C SER A 208 -4.73 -26.32 -31.22
N LEU A 209 -3.86 -27.32 -31.12
CA LEU A 209 -3.68 -28.15 -29.91
C LEU A 209 -3.00 -27.43 -28.73
N GLY A 210 -2.93 -26.09 -28.73
CA GLY A 210 -2.32 -25.30 -27.66
C GLY A 210 -3.11 -25.30 -26.34
N ARG A 211 -2.42 -25.02 -25.24
CA ARG A 211 -3.02 -24.76 -23.91
C ARG A 211 -3.85 -23.47 -23.94
N CYS A 212 -4.82 -23.34 -23.04
CA CYS A 212 -5.55 -22.08 -22.84
C CYS A 212 -4.62 -21.02 -22.22
N LEU A 213 -4.82 -19.76 -22.61
CA LEU A 213 -4.07 -18.60 -22.14
C LEU A 213 -4.92 -17.84 -21.10
N PRO A 214 -4.35 -17.24 -20.04
CA PRO A 214 -5.13 -16.38 -19.16
C PRO A 214 -5.61 -15.11 -19.88
N CYS A 215 -6.78 -14.60 -19.49
CA CYS A 215 -7.35 -13.37 -20.06
C CYS A 215 -6.45 -12.15 -19.78
N PRO A 216 -6.19 -11.28 -20.77
CA PRO A 216 -5.55 -9.98 -20.55
C PRO A 216 -6.28 -9.14 -19.49
N THR A 217 -5.52 -8.35 -18.72
CA THR A 217 -6.07 -7.37 -17.77
C THR A 217 -7.10 -6.46 -18.45
N GLY A 218 -8.23 -6.20 -17.79
CA GLY A 218 -9.37 -5.51 -18.39
C GLY A 218 -10.34 -6.42 -19.17
N THR A 219 -10.04 -7.71 -19.33
CA THR A 219 -10.93 -8.70 -19.95
C THR A 219 -11.14 -9.92 -19.05
N LYS A 220 -12.31 -10.57 -19.16
CA LYS A 220 -12.76 -11.72 -18.35
C LYS A 220 -13.18 -12.92 -19.19
N ASN A 221 -13.19 -14.10 -18.57
CA ASN A 221 -14.01 -15.23 -18.98
C ASN A 221 -14.57 -15.95 -17.74
N ASP A 222 -15.89 -16.03 -17.60
CA ASP A 222 -16.53 -16.73 -16.47
C ASP A 222 -16.51 -18.27 -16.60
N GLY A 223 -16.13 -18.79 -17.77
CA GLY A 223 -16.10 -20.21 -18.08
C GLY A 223 -17.47 -20.81 -18.41
N THR A 224 -18.53 -20.00 -18.52
CA THR A 224 -19.85 -20.46 -19.00
C THR A 224 -19.77 -20.91 -20.46
N ASN A 225 -18.96 -20.23 -21.27
CA ASN A 225 -18.63 -20.65 -22.62
C ASN A 225 -17.35 -21.52 -22.64
N LEU A 226 -17.56 -22.83 -22.57
CA LEU A 226 -16.51 -23.86 -22.59
C LEU A 226 -15.63 -23.84 -23.86
N THR A 227 -16.05 -23.14 -24.93
CA THR A 227 -15.30 -22.98 -26.19
C THR A 227 -14.82 -21.55 -26.46
N ALA A 228 -14.77 -20.69 -25.43
CA ALA A 228 -14.38 -19.28 -25.54
C ALA A 228 -13.08 -19.02 -26.33
N SER A 229 -13.24 -18.50 -27.56
CA SER A 229 -12.15 -18.08 -28.44
C SER A 229 -11.56 -16.72 -28.07
N THR A 230 -12.31 -15.90 -27.35
CA THR A 230 -11.92 -14.56 -26.88
C THR A 230 -12.39 -14.34 -25.45
N CYS A 231 -11.67 -13.51 -24.70
CA CYS A 231 -12.21 -12.92 -23.48
C CYS A 231 -13.19 -11.78 -23.82
N VAL A 232 -14.04 -11.41 -22.86
CA VAL A 232 -15.00 -10.30 -22.97
C VAL A 232 -14.48 -9.12 -22.15
N ASP A 233 -14.68 -7.88 -22.59
CA ASP A 233 -14.27 -6.71 -21.82
C ASP A 233 -15.01 -6.62 -20.46
N CYS A 234 -14.31 -6.12 -19.45
CA CYS A 234 -14.86 -5.86 -18.12
C CYS A 234 -15.51 -4.47 -18.00
N ALA A 235 -16.49 -4.33 -17.11
CA ALA A 235 -16.99 -3.02 -16.72
C ALA A 235 -15.89 -2.09 -16.18
N THR A 236 -15.93 -0.79 -16.51
CA THR A 236 -14.85 0.19 -16.26
C THR A 236 -14.47 0.39 -14.79
N ASN A 237 -15.38 0.08 -13.87
CA ASN A 237 -15.23 0.31 -12.43
C ASN A 237 -15.04 -1.02 -11.65
N ALA A 238 -14.71 -2.10 -12.36
CA ALA A 238 -14.56 -3.43 -11.79
C ALA A 238 -13.10 -3.85 -11.63
N PHE A 239 -12.83 -4.66 -10.61
CA PHE A 239 -11.54 -5.30 -10.44
C PHE A 239 -11.36 -6.45 -11.43
N CYS A 240 -10.70 -6.16 -12.55
CA CYS A 240 -10.48 -7.08 -13.66
C CYS A 240 -8.98 -7.30 -13.93
N PRO A 241 -8.29 -8.09 -13.07
CA PRO A 241 -6.86 -8.37 -13.17
C PRO A 241 -6.53 -9.30 -14.36
N PHE A 242 -5.25 -9.62 -14.54
CA PHE A 242 -4.86 -10.68 -15.46
C PHE A 242 -5.46 -12.03 -15.00
N GLY A 243 -6.03 -12.78 -15.93
CA GLY A 243 -6.77 -14.02 -15.63
C GLY A 243 -8.15 -13.82 -14.99
N SER A 244 -8.78 -12.65 -15.17
CA SER A 244 -10.09 -12.34 -14.55
C SER A 244 -11.20 -13.34 -14.91
N THR A 245 -11.91 -13.83 -13.91
CA THR A 245 -13.12 -14.64 -14.06
C THR A 245 -14.40 -13.80 -14.14
N SER A 246 -14.40 -12.60 -13.55
CA SER A 246 -15.61 -11.77 -13.40
C SER A 246 -15.29 -10.28 -13.22
N ASP A 247 -16.27 -9.43 -13.49
CA ASP A 247 -16.29 -8.00 -13.21
C ASP A 247 -17.34 -7.62 -12.13
N SER A 248 -17.91 -8.59 -11.40
CA SER A 248 -18.86 -8.33 -10.31
C SER A 248 -18.21 -7.78 -9.01
N ILE A 249 -16.90 -7.56 -9.00
CA ILE A 249 -16.12 -7.12 -7.84
C ILE A 249 -15.79 -5.63 -8.04
N SER A 250 -16.38 -4.73 -7.25
CA SER A 250 -15.95 -3.31 -7.22
C SER A 250 -14.53 -3.19 -6.66
N THR A 251 -13.74 -2.28 -7.21
CA THR A 251 -12.44 -1.88 -6.66
C THR A 251 -12.52 -1.43 -5.20
N ASP A 252 -13.62 -0.80 -4.78
CA ASP A 252 -13.81 -0.28 -3.42
C ASP A 252 -13.89 -1.42 -2.37
N SER A 253 -14.38 -2.59 -2.81
CA SER A 253 -14.48 -3.80 -1.97
C SER A 253 -13.12 -4.44 -1.65
N LEU A 254 -12.04 -3.92 -2.25
CA LEU A 254 -10.65 -4.38 -2.09
C LEU A 254 -9.83 -3.52 -1.14
N SER A 255 -10.47 -2.60 -0.41
CA SER A 255 -9.85 -1.89 0.70
C SER A 255 -9.18 -2.85 1.69
N ASN A 256 -8.00 -2.45 2.18
CA ASN A 256 -7.34 -3.09 3.32
C ASN A 256 -8.11 -2.72 4.59
N VAL A 257 -8.43 -3.72 5.42
CA VAL A 257 -8.89 -3.47 6.79
C VAL A 257 -7.63 -3.33 7.64
N ILE A 258 -7.17 -2.10 7.84
CA ILE A 258 -6.01 -1.81 8.68
C ILE A 258 -6.51 -1.73 10.13
N GLN A 259 -5.88 -2.45 11.05
CA GLN A 259 -6.18 -2.28 12.48
C GLN A 259 -5.73 -0.88 12.92
N VAL A 260 -6.57 -0.13 13.64
CA VAL A 260 -6.32 1.30 13.93
C VAL A 260 -5.21 1.47 14.97
N ILE A 261 -3.96 1.41 14.50
CA ILE A 261 -2.74 1.51 15.31
C ILE A 261 -2.21 2.94 15.17
N ALA A 262 -2.91 3.86 15.82
CA ALA A 262 -2.55 5.28 15.88
C ALA A 262 -2.90 5.86 17.25
N TYR A 263 -2.13 5.47 18.27
CA TYR A 263 -1.83 6.45 19.32
C TYR A 263 -1.12 7.62 18.63
N PRO A 264 -1.72 8.83 18.60
CA PRO A 264 -1.16 9.92 17.82
C PRO A 264 0.18 10.33 18.43
N SER A 265 1.01 10.99 17.62
CA SER A 265 2.19 11.67 18.15
C SER A 265 1.76 12.63 19.27
N SER A 266 2.55 12.68 20.35
CA SER A 266 2.41 13.73 21.37
C SER A 266 2.26 15.10 20.70
N PRO A 267 1.36 15.98 21.17
CA PRO A 267 1.26 17.32 20.63
C PRO A 267 2.62 18.02 20.76
N ALA A 268 3.00 18.78 19.73
CA ALA A 268 4.32 19.43 19.66
C ALA A 268 4.57 20.46 20.78
N ILE A 269 3.52 20.82 21.51
CA ILE A 269 3.54 21.69 22.68
C ILE A 269 2.89 20.90 23.83
N THR A 270 3.64 20.71 24.93
CA THR A 270 3.16 20.09 26.18
C THR A 270 3.11 21.08 27.36
N GLY A 271 3.59 22.32 27.18
CA GLY A 271 3.44 23.39 28.17
C GLY A 271 2.00 23.89 28.23
N ILE A 272 1.38 23.88 29.41
CA ILE A 272 -0.02 24.30 29.60
C ILE A 272 -0.19 25.79 29.29
N ASP A 273 0.76 26.63 29.74
CA ASP A 273 0.76 28.06 29.45
C ASP A 273 0.83 28.35 27.95
N ASP A 274 1.66 27.62 27.21
CA ASP A 274 1.77 27.73 25.75
C ASP A 274 0.48 27.27 25.07
N ILE A 275 -0.09 26.12 25.48
CA ILE A 275 -1.37 25.61 24.96
C ILE A 275 -2.49 26.63 25.19
N LEU A 276 -2.59 27.21 26.39
CA LEU A 276 -3.54 28.28 26.72
C LEU A 276 -3.29 29.51 25.84
N PHE A 277 -2.05 29.99 25.75
CA PHE A 277 -1.71 31.18 24.97
C PHE A 277 -2.04 31.00 23.48
N PHE A 278 -1.58 29.92 22.86
CA PHE A 278 -1.88 29.64 21.45
C PHE A 278 -3.38 29.39 21.20
N THR A 279 -4.11 28.74 22.12
CA THR A 279 -5.54 28.48 21.91
C THR A 279 -6.41 29.72 22.10
N LEU A 280 -6.09 30.56 23.10
CA LEU A 280 -6.91 31.72 23.46
C LEU A 280 -6.60 32.95 22.59
N PHE A 281 -5.36 33.11 22.10
CA PHE A 281 -4.94 34.25 21.26
C PHE A 281 -4.82 33.94 19.75
N SER A 282 -4.97 32.70 19.29
CA SER A 282 -4.96 32.41 17.84
C SER A 282 -6.32 32.71 17.18
N ILE A 283 -6.26 33.23 15.95
CA ILE A 283 -7.40 33.37 15.03
C ILE A 283 -7.08 32.51 13.80
N GLY A 284 -7.69 31.32 13.72
CA GLY A 284 -7.51 30.43 12.57
C GLY A 284 -8.25 30.91 11.31
N SER A 285 -7.80 30.47 10.14
CA SER A 285 -8.24 30.97 8.83
C SER A 285 -9.62 30.48 8.36
N THR A 286 -10.24 29.49 9.03
CA THR A 286 -11.57 28.97 8.65
C THR A 286 -12.69 29.65 9.43
N SER A 287 -13.90 29.71 8.87
CA SER A 287 -15.07 30.32 9.54
C SER A 287 -15.39 29.68 10.89
N ARG A 288 -15.28 28.35 11.01
CA ARG A 288 -15.38 27.63 12.31
C ARG A 288 -14.30 28.10 13.28
N CYS A 289 -13.07 28.28 12.82
CA CYS A 289 -11.96 28.76 13.67
C CYS A 289 -12.17 30.18 14.19
N VAL A 290 -12.60 31.10 13.34
CA VAL A 290 -12.90 32.49 13.77
C VAL A 290 -14.03 32.49 14.81
N ALA A 291 -15.08 31.70 14.60
CA ALA A 291 -16.20 31.61 15.54
C ALA A 291 -15.85 30.94 16.89
N LEU A 292 -14.83 30.07 16.94
CA LEU A 292 -14.33 29.44 18.17
C LEU A 292 -13.25 30.27 18.88
N SER A 293 -12.60 31.24 18.22
CA SER A 293 -11.50 32.02 18.77
C SER A 293 -11.95 32.99 19.89
N PRO A 294 -11.41 32.87 21.12
CA PRO A 294 -11.69 33.83 22.20
C PRO A 294 -11.18 35.24 21.88
N LEU A 295 -10.07 35.35 21.13
CA LEU A 295 -9.58 36.66 20.67
C LEU A 295 -10.58 37.34 19.72
N PHE A 296 -11.26 36.60 18.84
CA PHE A 296 -12.32 37.17 18.01
C PHE A 296 -13.47 37.74 18.85
N TRP A 297 -13.98 36.99 19.83
CA TRP A 297 -15.07 37.44 20.70
C TRP A 297 -14.68 38.64 21.58
N THR A 298 -13.43 38.68 22.05
CA THR A 298 -12.94 39.78 22.90
C THR A 298 -12.64 41.04 22.09
N LEU A 299 -12.20 40.91 20.82
CA LEU A 299 -12.13 42.03 19.87
C LEU A 299 -13.54 42.55 19.50
N PHE A 300 -14.52 41.66 19.32
CA PHE A 300 -15.92 42.04 19.05
C PHE A 300 -16.53 42.81 20.23
N VAL A 301 -16.37 42.30 21.46
CA VAL A 301 -16.76 43.03 22.69
C VAL A 301 -15.94 44.32 22.85
N GLY A 302 -14.66 44.32 22.49
CA GLY A 302 -13.81 45.52 22.44
C GLY A 302 -14.35 46.60 21.49
N CYS A 303 -14.85 46.22 20.32
CA CYS A 303 -15.51 47.15 19.39
C CYS A 303 -16.81 47.74 19.98
N ILE A 304 -17.62 46.92 20.65
CA ILE A 304 -18.82 47.38 21.37
C ILE A 304 -18.44 48.34 22.50
N VAL A 305 -17.39 48.03 23.27
CA VAL A 305 -16.80 48.88 24.31
C VAL A 305 -16.33 50.23 23.77
N ILE A 306 -15.66 50.24 22.62
CA ILE A 306 -15.22 51.47 21.95
C ILE A 306 -16.41 52.30 21.47
N LEU A 307 -17.45 51.67 20.90
CA LEU A 307 -18.67 52.35 20.48
C LEU A 307 -19.40 53.00 21.67
N ILE A 308 -19.60 52.25 22.77
CA ILE A 308 -20.19 52.77 24.02
C ILE A 308 -19.33 53.90 24.59
N GLY A 309 -18.01 53.73 24.63
CA GLY A 309 -17.07 54.75 25.10
C GLY A 309 -17.10 56.04 24.27
N SER A 310 -17.17 55.94 22.95
CA SER A 310 -17.34 57.10 22.07
C SER A 310 -18.70 57.77 22.28
N GLY A 311 -19.78 57.00 22.48
CA GLY A 311 -21.11 57.52 22.80
C GLY A 311 -21.10 58.30 24.11
N MET A 312 -20.48 57.75 25.16
CA MET A 312 -20.31 58.43 26.44
C MET A 312 -19.45 59.70 26.32
N PHE A 313 -18.39 59.69 25.51
CA PHE A 313 -17.57 60.87 25.24
C PHE A 313 -18.36 61.98 24.53
N ILE A 314 -19.11 61.62 23.48
CA ILE A 314 -19.98 62.55 22.72
C ILE A 314 -21.08 63.13 23.63
N MET A 315 -21.74 62.29 24.46
CA MET A 315 -22.71 62.78 25.45
C MET A 315 -22.07 63.76 26.44
N LYS A 316 -20.84 63.50 26.90
CA LYS A 316 -20.14 64.35 27.88
C LYS A 316 -19.62 65.68 27.32
N HIS A 317 -19.30 65.78 26.02
CA HIS A 317 -18.63 66.95 25.45
C HIS A 317 -19.41 67.69 24.36
N CYS A 318 -20.29 67.02 23.63
CA CYS A 318 -21.03 67.61 22.51
C CYS A 318 -22.49 67.94 22.85
N ILE A 319 -23.13 67.22 23.78
CA ILE A 319 -24.58 67.29 24.01
C ILE A 319 -24.91 68.01 25.33
N LYS A 320 -25.31 69.28 25.26
CA LYS A 320 -25.71 70.09 26.44
C LYS A 320 -27.18 69.89 26.89
N HIS A 321 -27.78 68.74 26.60
CA HIS A 321 -29.19 68.49 26.89
C HIS A 321 -29.38 67.78 28.25
N PRO A 322 -30.27 68.25 29.16
CA PRO A 322 -30.31 67.75 30.54
C PRO A 322 -30.61 66.25 30.67
N LYS A 323 -31.45 65.69 29.78
CA LYS A 323 -31.71 64.23 29.77
C LYS A 323 -30.48 63.39 29.42
N ALA A 324 -29.54 63.94 28.65
CA ALA A 324 -28.29 63.24 28.30
C ALA A 324 -27.30 63.22 29.47
N ALA A 325 -27.29 64.28 30.30
CA ALA A 325 -26.47 64.31 31.52
C ALA A 325 -26.92 63.26 32.54
N ASP A 326 -28.23 63.15 32.80
CA ASP A 326 -28.80 62.12 33.69
C ASP A 326 -28.51 60.68 33.21
N SER A 327 -28.61 60.44 31.90
CA SER A 327 -28.25 59.14 31.31
C SER A 327 -26.74 58.86 31.39
N TYR A 328 -25.90 59.87 31.16
CA TYR A 328 -24.45 59.77 31.32
C TYR A 328 -24.05 59.47 32.77
N GLU A 329 -24.64 60.13 33.77
CA GLU A 329 -24.32 59.92 35.19
C GLU A 329 -24.70 58.50 35.66
N LYS A 330 -25.87 58.01 35.21
CA LYS A 330 -26.30 56.62 35.46
C LYS A 330 -25.34 55.60 34.85
N LEU A 331 -24.90 55.81 33.60
CA LEU A 331 -23.91 54.95 32.94
C LEU A 331 -22.52 55.03 33.58
N GLU A 332 -22.02 56.22 33.93
CA GLU A 332 -20.75 56.37 34.64
C GLU A 332 -20.77 55.62 35.98
N LYS A 333 -21.88 55.68 36.73
CA LYS A 333 -22.03 54.95 38.00
C LYS A 333 -22.01 53.44 37.81
N VAL A 334 -22.74 52.91 36.83
CA VAL A 334 -22.77 51.46 36.53
C VAL A 334 -21.39 50.96 36.10
N PHE A 335 -20.73 51.66 35.17
CA PHE A 335 -19.41 51.21 34.69
C PHE A 335 -18.30 51.39 35.73
N LYS A 336 -18.38 52.37 36.64
CA LYS A 336 -17.46 52.44 37.80
C LYS A 336 -17.65 51.26 38.77
N GLN A 337 -18.86 50.73 38.92
CA GLN A 337 -19.10 49.53 39.74
C GLN A 337 -18.62 48.23 39.08
N ALA A 338 -18.36 48.23 37.77
CA ALA A 338 -17.85 47.09 37.01
C ALA A 338 -16.31 47.08 36.83
N ASP A 339 -15.59 48.04 37.42
CA ASP A 339 -14.15 48.24 37.21
C ASP A 339 -13.27 47.29 38.06
N LEU A 340 -12.86 46.19 37.43
CA LEU A 340 -11.91 45.22 37.98
C LEU A 340 -10.44 45.68 37.90
N ILE A 341 -10.14 46.81 37.23
CA ILE A 341 -8.76 47.25 36.94
C ILE A 341 -8.32 48.38 37.89
N THR A 342 -9.17 49.39 38.08
CA THR A 342 -8.88 50.57 38.93
C THR A 342 -9.88 50.78 40.07
N ALA A 343 -10.62 49.73 40.45
CA ALA A 343 -11.53 49.70 41.61
C ALA A 343 -12.60 50.82 41.64
N GLY A 344 -12.95 51.39 40.48
CA GLY A 344 -14.01 52.39 40.33
C GLY A 344 -13.54 53.83 40.10
N ASP A 345 -12.22 54.07 40.02
CA ASP A 345 -11.64 55.39 39.68
C ASP A 345 -12.21 55.93 38.35
N LEU A 346 -12.31 55.05 37.34
CA LEU A 346 -12.58 55.43 35.95
C LEU A 346 -13.55 54.44 35.27
N TRP A 347 -14.67 54.96 34.76
CA TRP A 347 -15.71 54.16 34.08
C TRP A 347 -15.20 53.38 32.85
N ILE A 348 -14.13 53.85 32.22
CA ILE A 348 -13.51 53.17 31.07
C ILE A 348 -12.75 51.90 31.48
N GLY A 349 -12.36 51.75 32.75
CA GLY A 349 -11.81 50.51 33.32
C GLY A 349 -12.86 49.41 33.44
N GLY A 350 -14.08 49.76 33.86
CA GLY A 350 -15.21 48.82 33.89
C GLY A 350 -15.70 48.41 32.50
N LEU A 351 -15.56 49.25 31.48
CA LEU A 351 -15.78 48.83 30.10
C LEU A 351 -14.71 47.83 29.64
N ALA A 352 -13.42 48.09 29.89
CA ALA A 352 -12.35 47.14 29.59
C ALA A 352 -12.47 45.81 30.37
N SER A 353 -13.06 45.86 31.57
CA SER A 353 -13.29 44.69 32.42
C SER A 353 -14.20 43.64 31.77
N PHE A 354 -15.13 44.03 30.88
CA PHE A 354 -15.91 43.05 30.09
C PHE A 354 -15.04 42.22 29.13
N CYS A 355 -13.98 42.81 28.55
CA CYS A 355 -13.05 42.07 27.69
C CYS A 355 -12.24 41.05 28.50
N ILE A 356 -11.83 41.40 29.72
CA ILE A 356 -11.16 40.47 30.66
C ILE A 356 -12.11 39.31 31.01
N ILE A 357 -13.37 39.60 31.36
CA ILE A 357 -14.36 38.58 31.74
C ILE A 357 -14.56 37.53 30.63
N VAL A 358 -14.60 37.95 29.35
CA VAL A 358 -14.72 37.00 28.23
C VAL A 358 -13.48 36.10 28.12
N LEU A 359 -12.26 36.65 28.22
CA LEU A 359 -11.03 35.84 28.24
C LEU A 359 -11.03 34.83 29.39
N SER A 360 -11.38 35.26 30.61
CA SER A 360 -11.41 34.39 31.79
C SER A 360 -12.45 33.27 31.66
N ILE A 361 -13.65 33.57 31.15
CA ILE A 361 -14.68 32.55 30.90
C ILE A 361 -14.19 31.57 29.83
N SER A 362 -13.62 32.05 28.72
CA SER A 362 -13.06 31.18 27.67
C SER A 362 -11.91 30.30 28.17
N CYS A 363 -11.06 30.80 29.07
CA CYS A 363 -10.01 30.03 29.73
C CYS A 363 -10.61 28.86 30.53
N CYS A 364 -11.51 29.13 31.47
CA CYS A 364 -12.14 28.09 32.29
C CYS A 364 -12.95 27.07 31.46
N VAL A 365 -13.63 27.52 30.40
CA VAL A 365 -14.38 26.64 29.49
C VAL A 365 -13.44 25.75 28.67
N PHE A 366 -12.35 26.32 28.11
CA PHE A 366 -11.32 25.54 27.43
C PHE A 366 -10.72 24.48 28.38
N SER A 367 -10.28 24.89 29.57
CA SER A 367 -9.63 24.03 30.55
C SER A 367 -10.53 22.90 31.05
N ALA A 368 -11.85 23.15 31.19
CA ALA A 368 -12.83 22.11 31.48
C ALA A 368 -12.98 21.09 30.33
N TYR A 369 -13.00 21.52 29.07
CA TYR A 369 -13.02 20.60 27.92
C TYR A 369 -11.69 19.87 27.72
N PHE A 370 -10.56 20.53 27.98
CA PHE A 370 -9.22 19.94 27.92
C PHE A 370 -9.06 18.82 28.96
N TYR A 371 -9.45 19.06 30.23
CA TYR A 371 -9.46 18.02 31.26
C TYR A 371 -10.26 16.77 30.85
N ASN A 372 -11.45 16.97 30.28
CA ASN A 372 -12.31 15.89 29.78
C ASN A 372 -11.85 15.26 28.44
N SER A 373 -10.76 15.75 27.83
CA SER A 373 -10.18 15.21 26.59
C SER A 373 -9.15 14.11 26.85
N TYR A 374 -9.39 13.25 27.84
CA TYR A 374 -8.55 12.14 28.28
C TYR A 374 -9.38 11.05 29.00
N PRO A 375 -9.03 9.76 28.89
CA PRO A 375 -8.01 9.16 28.02
C PRO A 375 -8.48 9.09 26.56
N ILE A 376 -7.54 8.98 25.61
CA ILE A 376 -7.87 9.12 24.18
C ILE A 376 -8.75 7.99 23.64
N GLU A 377 -8.72 6.81 24.27
CA GLU A 377 -9.51 5.65 23.89
C GLU A 377 -11.02 5.79 24.20
N THR A 378 -11.40 6.78 25.03
CA THR A 378 -12.80 7.06 25.38
C THR A 378 -13.23 8.50 25.15
N ALA A 379 -12.29 9.45 25.10
CA ALA A 379 -12.60 10.86 24.90
C ALA A 379 -12.93 11.19 23.42
N PRO A 380 -14.03 11.92 23.14
CA PRO A 380 -14.34 12.36 21.79
C PRO A 380 -13.30 13.37 21.26
N PRO A 381 -13.18 13.53 19.92
CA PRO A 381 -12.23 14.48 19.36
C PRO A 381 -12.56 15.94 19.71
N SER A 382 -11.54 16.80 19.82
CA SER A 382 -11.70 18.19 20.22
C SER A 382 -12.54 18.99 19.20
N THR A 383 -13.77 19.30 19.59
CA THR A 383 -14.70 20.15 18.83
C THR A 383 -14.59 21.62 19.21
N TYR A 384 -14.10 21.90 20.42
CA TYR A 384 -13.99 23.21 21.07
C TYR A 384 -12.78 24.05 20.62
N THR A 385 -11.83 23.46 19.89
CA THR A 385 -10.64 24.14 19.35
C THR A 385 -10.58 24.10 17.83
N CYS A 386 -9.73 24.98 17.26
CA CYS A 386 -9.29 24.90 15.86
C CYS A 386 -8.56 23.58 15.58
N ASP A 387 -7.59 23.25 16.43
CA ASP A 387 -6.83 22.01 16.35
C ASP A 387 -7.68 20.85 16.89
N THR A 388 -8.08 19.95 15.99
CA THR A 388 -8.86 18.74 16.30
C THR A 388 -7.99 17.59 16.85
N THR A 389 -6.67 17.75 16.89
CA THR A 389 -5.70 16.77 17.43
C THR A 389 -5.32 17.05 18.88
N LEU A 390 -5.46 18.29 19.36
CA LEU A 390 -5.18 18.68 20.75
C LEU A 390 -5.97 17.85 21.76
N ARG A 391 -5.27 17.15 22.65
CA ARG A 391 -5.81 16.37 23.79
C ARG A 391 -4.99 16.69 25.04
N ASN A 392 -5.53 16.37 26.20
CA ASN A 392 -4.77 16.34 27.45
C ASN A 392 -3.96 15.03 27.59
N ALA A 393 -3.30 14.59 26.51
CA ALA A 393 -2.60 13.31 26.43
C ALA A 393 -1.19 13.48 25.84
N GLN A 394 -0.20 12.92 26.54
CA GLN A 394 1.17 12.78 26.07
C GLN A 394 1.50 11.29 25.93
N PHE A 395 2.24 10.94 24.89
CA PHE A 395 2.61 9.58 24.52
C PHE A 395 4.13 9.40 24.50
N SER A 396 4.59 8.29 25.06
CA SER A 396 5.99 7.85 25.01
C SER A 396 6.03 6.37 24.60
N SER A 397 6.31 6.12 23.32
CA SER A 397 6.40 4.77 22.76
C SER A 397 7.83 4.25 22.85
N SER A 398 8.02 3.02 23.35
CA SER A 398 9.32 2.35 23.42
C SER A 398 9.25 0.93 22.89
N LEU A 399 10.30 0.49 22.19
CA LEU A 399 10.47 -0.89 21.75
C LEU A 399 11.28 -1.64 22.81
N GLN A 400 10.71 -2.71 23.36
CA GLN A 400 11.24 -3.44 24.51
C GLN A 400 11.49 -4.90 24.14
N SER A 401 12.63 -5.46 24.53
CA SER A 401 12.97 -6.86 24.23
C SER A 401 12.20 -7.83 25.13
N LEU A 402 11.65 -8.90 24.55
CA LEU A 402 11.03 -10.00 25.32
C LEU A 402 12.06 -10.86 26.09
N SER A 403 13.36 -10.64 25.89
CA SER A 403 14.43 -11.28 26.67
C SER A 403 14.68 -10.61 28.03
N ILE A 404 14.04 -9.47 28.30
CA ILE A 404 14.14 -8.74 29.57
C ILE A 404 12.90 -9.07 30.41
N PRO A 405 13.02 -9.37 31.73
CA PRO A 405 11.87 -9.55 32.60
C PRO A 405 10.95 -8.33 32.59
N VAL A 406 9.68 -8.54 32.24
CA VAL A 406 8.65 -7.50 32.23
C VAL A 406 7.98 -7.36 33.60
N SER A 407 7.26 -6.26 33.84
CA SER A 407 6.47 -6.08 35.06
C SER A 407 5.28 -7.04 35.11
N ASP A 408 4.80 -7.35 36.31
CA ASP A 408 3.66 -8.28 36.51
C ASP A 408 2.41 -7.85 35.71
N ASN A 409 2.15 -6.55 35.61
CA ASN A 409 1.04 -6.02 34.81
C ASN A 409 1.21 -6.28 33.30
N VAL A 410 2.42 -6.11 32.77
CA VAL A 410 2.74 -6.39 31.36
C VAL A 410 2.69 -7.90 31.09
N GLN A 411 3.19 -8.73 31.99
CA GLN A 411 3.08 -10.19 31.88
C GLN A 411 1.61 -10.64 31.90
N ASP A 412 0.77 -10.00 32.72
CA ASP A 412 -0.67 -10.27 32.78
C ASP A 412 -1.37 -9.93 31.44
N MET A 413 -0.95 -8.85 30.76
CA MET A 413 -1.43 -8.51 29.42
C MET A 413 -0.91 -9.45 28.33
N PHE A 414 0.34 -9.94 28.41
CA PHE A 414 0.83 -11.01 27.52
C PHE A 414 0.01 -12.28 27.69
N ASN A 415 -0.26 -12.70 28.93
CA ASN A 415 -1.09 -13.87 29.21
C ASN A 415 -2.50 -13.71 28.61
N LEU A 416 -3.08 -12.51 28.67
CA LEU A 416 -4.38 -12.23 28.04
C LEU A 416 -4.32 -12.27 26.51
N LEU A 417 -3.36 -11.58 25.86
CA LEU A 417 -3.16 -11.58 24.40
C LEU A 417 -2.94 -12.98 23.82
N ASN A 418 -2.13 -13.79 24.51
CA ASN A 418 -1.85 -15.17 24.13
C ASN A 418 -3.10 -16.05 24.29
N SER A 419 -3.95 -15.77 25.29
CA SER A 419 -5.24 -16.45 25.53
C SER A 419 -6.40 -15.97 24.64
N GLN A 420 -6.13 -15.07 23.68
CA GLN A 420 -7.12 -14.62 22.70
C GLN A 420 -7.30 -15.71 21.64
N ALA A 421 -8.54 -16.17 21.46
CA ALA A 421 -8.90 -17.02 20.33
C ALA A 421 -8.87 -16.19 19.04
N VAL A 422 -8.20 -16.69 18.01
CA VAL A 422 -7.96 -15.98 16.76
C VAL A 422 -8.27 -16.89 15.58
N ASN A 423 -9.04 -16.38 14.64
CA ASN A 423 -9.29 -17.00 13.35
C ASN A 423 -8.31 -16.45 12.32
N LEU A 424 -7.86 -17.32 11.43
CA LEU A 424 -7.19 -16.98 10.19
C LEU A 424 -8.24 -16.80 9.09
N ASP A 425 -8.30 -15.59 8.54
CA ASP A 425 -9.22 -15.22 7.47
C ASP A 425 -8.45 -15.11 6.15
N VAL A 426 -8.82 -15.92 5.15
CA VAL A 426 -8.18 -15.97 3.84
C VAL A 426 -9.26 -15.93 2.77
N ALA A 427 -9.11 -15.04 1.78
CA ALA A 427 -10.01 -15.00 0.63
C ALA A 427 -9.25 -14.91 -0.70
N PHE A 428 -9.52 -15.84 -1.60
CA PHE A 428 -9.02 -15.81 -2.98
C PHE A 428 -10.01 -14.96 -3.80
N ILE A 429 -9.50 -13.93 -4.48
CA ILE A 429 -10.29 -12.87 -5.10
C ILE A 429 -10.29 -13.07 -6.61
N ASN A 430 -11.47 -12.93 -7.22
CA ASN A 430 -11.69 -13.13 -8.65
C ASN A 430 -11.23 -14.53 -9.10
N THR A 431 -11.83 -15.55 -8.46
CA THR A 431 -11.64 -16.98 -8.78
C THR A 431 -12.98 -17.70 -8.79
N VAL A 432 -13.10 -18.72 -9.63
CA VAL A 432 -14.22 -19.69 -9.60
C VAL A 432 -13.74 -20.95 -8.90
N TYR A 433 -14.47 -21.40 -7.89
CA TYR A 433 -14.17 -22.63 -7.14
C TYR A 433 -15.46 -23.21 -6.57
N ASN A 434 -15.66 -24.53 -6.68
CA ASN A 434 -16.85 -25.20 -6.17
C ASN A 434 -16.59 -25.87 -4.81
N CYS A 435 -17.04 -25.19 -3.75
CA CYS A 435 -17.04 -25.67 -2.36
C CYS A 435 -17.72 -27.03 -2.12
N THR A 436 -18.48 -27.57 -3.07
CA THR A 436 -19.19 -28.85 -2.89
C THR A 436 -18.54 -30.05 -3.58
N SER A 437 -17.62 -29.84 -4.54
CA SER A 437 -16.93 -30.92 -5.29
C SER A 437 -15.44 -31.01 -4.96
N ASP A 438 -14.78 -29.87 -4.74
CA ASP A 438 -13.34 -29.81 -4.58
C ASP A 438 -12.97 -29.54 -3.12
N ALA A 439 -12.32 -30.50 -2.47
CA ALA A 439 -11.84 -30.34 -1.10
C ALA A 439 -10.48 -29.61 -1.07
N ILE A 440 -10.46 -28.37 -0.57
CA ILE A 440 -9.19 -27.75 -0.13
C ILE A 440 -8.69 -28.53 1.09
N THR A 441 -7.41 -28.90 1.07
CA THR A 441 -6.73 -29.36 2.29
C THR A 441 -6.02 -28.18 2.94
N LEU A 442 -6.30 -27.96 4.23
CA LEU A 442 -5.58 -27.04 5.08
C LEU A 442 -4.79 -27.83 6.10
N THR A 443 -3.49 -27.62 6.12
CA THR A 443 -2.58 -28.27 7.07
C THR A 443 -1.78 -27.24 7.85
N TYR A 444 -1.39 -27.57 9.06
CA TYR A 444 -0.39 -26.82 9.81
C TYR A 444 0.85 -27.69 10.04
N TYR A 445 2.01 -27.05 10.15
CA TYR A 445 3.27 -27.75 10.40
C TYR A 445 3.50 -27.92 11.90
N SER A 446 3.60 -29.17 12.37
CA SER A 446 3.79 -29.53 13.78
C SER A 446 5.27 -29.68 14.19
N GLY A 447 6.20 -29.15 13.40
CA GLY A 447 7.65 -29.29 13.60
C GLY A 447 8.25 -30.55 12.97
N THR A 448 7.47 -31.60 12.76
CA THR A 448 7.89 -32.86 12.11
C THR A 448 6.99 -33.32 10.96
N ALA A 449 5.72 -32.90 10.93
CA ALA A 449 4.74 -33.32 9.92
C ALA A 449 3.75 -32.19 9.60
N TRP A 450 3.02 -32.36 8.50
CA TRP A 450 1.84 -31.55 8.18
C TRP A 450 0.59 -32.25 8.72
N VAL A 451 -0.18 -31.55 9.56
CA VAL A 451 -1.37 -32.07 10.23
C VAL A 451 -2.61 -31.32 9.72
N PRO A 452 -3.69 -32.00 9.29
CA PRO A 452 -4.87 -31.34 8.76
C PRO A 452 -5.67 -30.61 9.84
N ILE A 453 -6.27 -29.47 9.47
CA ILE A 453 -7.29 -28.78 10.27
C ILE A 453 -8.67 -29.25 9.80
N SER A 454 -9.48 -29.75 10.73
CA SER A 454 -10.79 -30.34 10.42
C SER A 454 -11.84 -29.30 10.04
N SER A 455 -12.63 -29.61 9.00
CA SER A 455 -13.80 -28.86 8.49
C SER A 455 -13.56 -27.37 8.20
N LEU A 456 -13.30 -27.05 6.93
CA LEU A 456 -13.36 -25.67 6.43
C LEU A 456 -14.77 -25.37 5.90
N PRO A 457 -15.57 -24.51 6.55
CA PRO A 457 -16.77 -23.95 5.93
C PRO A 457 -16.35 -22.91 4.89
N CYS A 458 -16.13 -23.33 3.65
CA CYS A 458 -15.77 -22.41 2.59
C CYS A 458 -17.00 -21.71 2.02
N THR A 459 -16.84 -20.42 1.71
CA THR A 459 -17.91 -19.57 1.19
C THR A 459 -17.47 -18.97 -0.14
N SER A 460 -18.28 -19.16 -1.18
CA SER A 460 -18.02 -18.62 -2.51
C SER A 460 -19.16 -17.67 -2.86
N SER A 461 -18.86 -16.37 -2.92
CA SER A 461 -19.83 -15.33 -3.27
C SER A 461 -19.16 -14.24 -4.09
N ASN A 462 -19.85 -13.77 -5.15
CA ASN A 462 -19.35 -12.73 -6.07
C ASN A 462 -17.91 -12.98 -6.58
N TYR A 463 -17.55 -14.24 -6.85
CA TYR A 463 -16.21 -14.67 -7.30
C TYR A 463 -15.08 -14.39 -6.28
N ILE A 464 -15.44 -14.28 -5.00
CA ILE A 464 -14.53 -14.26 -3.86
C ILE A 464 -14.76 -15.52 -3.03
N LEU A 465 -13.70 -16.32 -2.88
CA LEU A 465 -13.71 -17.60 -2.18
C LEU A 465 -13.04 -17.45 -0.80
N SER A 466 -13.85 -17.38 0.25
CA SER A 466 -13.44 -16.99 1.61
C SER A 466 -13.48 -18.15 2.61
N TYR A 467 -12.50 -18.14 3.51
CA TYR A 467 -12.26 -19.08 4.60
C TYR A 467 -12.06 -18.30 5.89
N SER A 468 -12.63 -18.80 6.99
CA SER A 468 -12.30 -18.39 8.36
C SER A 468 -12.06 -19.65 9.18
N VAL A 469 -10.88 -19.78 9.80
CA VAL A 469 -10.46 -21.02 10.48
C VAL A 469 -9.81 -20.68 11.83
N PRO A 470 -10.25 -21.25 12.96
CA PRO A 470 -9.62 -21.01 14.26
C PRO A 470 -8.19 -21.57 14.29
N LEU A 471 -7.22 -20.73 14.66
CA LEU A 471 -5.83 -21.15 14.84
C LEU A 471 -5.65 -21.86 16.20
N PRO A 472 -5.06 -23.07 16.24
CA PRO A 472 -4.92 -23.82 17.48
C PRO A 472 -3.87 -23.23 18.43
N TYR A 473 -2.86 -22.53 17.90
CA TYR A 473 -1.81 -21.83 18.63
C TYR A 473 -1.11 -20.82 17.72
N ARG A 474 -0.26 -19.97 18.31
CA ARG A 474 0.63 -19.01 17.64
C ARG A 474 2.00 -19.04 18.37
N PRO A 475 3.14 -18.85 17.68
CA PRO A 475 3.33 -18.80 16.23
C PRO A 475 3.01 -20.15 15.53
N ILE A 476 2.71 -20.13 14.24
CA ILE A 476 2.27 -21.31 13.48
C ILE A 476 2.56 -21.17 11.97
N THR A 477 2.92 -22.27 11.32
CA THR A 477 3.01 -22.34 9.84
C THR A 477 1.83 -23.12 9.30
N VAL A 478 1.15 -22.56 8.30
CA VAL A 478 -0.11 -23.06 7.74
C VAL A 478 0.01 -23.14 6.21
N GLN A 479 -0.53 -24.19 5.60
CA GLN A 479 -0.54 -24.40 4.15
C GLN A 479 -1.94 -24.75 3.65
N PHE A 480 -2.47 -23.94 2.74
CA PHE A 480 -3.67 -24.22 1.95
C PHE A 480 -3.26 -24.85 0.62
N THR A 481 -3.88 -25.97 0.26
CA THR A 481 -3.63 -26.67 -1.01
C THR A 481 -4.94 -26.83 -1.77
N LEU A 482 -5.05 -26.14 -2.91
CA LEU A 482 -6.16 -26.25 -3.85
C LEU A 482 -5.88 -27.38 -4.84
N PRO A 483 -6.81 -28.33 -5.08
CA PRO A 483 -6.54 -29.58 -5.79
C PRO A 483 -6.45 -29.47 -7.34
N ASN A 484 -6.47 -28.27 -7.90
CA ASN A 484 -6.32 -27.96 -9.33
C ASN A 484 -5.57 -26.63 -9.50
N ILE A 485 -5.18 -26.30 -10.75
CA ILE A 485 -4.78 -24.94 -11.13
C ILE A 485 -6.05 -24.07 -11.28
N TYR A 486 -6.12 -22.96 -10.56
CA TYR A 486 -7.20 -21.96 -10.66
C TYR A 486 -6.65 -20.59 -11.05
N THR A 487 -7.41 -19.80 -11.80
CA THR A 487 -7.10 -18.39 -12.03
C THR A 487 -7.52 -17.56 -10.83
N ILE A 488 -6.54 -17.06 -10.09
CA ILE A 488 -6.75 -16.26 -8.88
C ILE A 488 -6.21 -14.86 -9.17
N GLY A 489 -7.12 -13.89 -9.27
CA GLY A 489 -6.79 -12.50 -9.59
C GLY A 489 -6.18 -11.70 -8.43
N GLY A 490 -6.42 -12.13 -7.18
CA GLY A 490 -5.84 -11.53 -5.99
C GLY A 490 -6.03 -12.39 -4.74
N LEU A 491 -5.40 -12.00 -3.63
CA LEU A 491 -5.44 -12.74 -2.37
C LEU A 491 -5.60 -11.76 -1.19
N ARG A 492 -6.57 -12.01 -0.31
CA ARG A 492 -6.70 -11.32 0.98
C ARG A 492 -6.30 -12.26 2.10
N VAL A 493 -5.50 -11.77 3.04
CA VAL A 493 -5.14 -12.49 4.28
C VAL A 493 -5.33 -11.56 5.48
N GLY A 494 -5.91 -12.07 6.56
CA GLY A 494 -6.20 -11.33 7.77
C GLY A 494 -6.31 -12.22 8.99
N LEU A 495 -6.38 -11.60 10.17
CA LEU A 495 -6.73 -12.26 11.42
C LEU A 495 -7.88 -11.53 12.09
N SER A 496 -8.83 -12.29 12.64
CA SER A 496 -9.91 -11.78 13.48
C SER A 496 -9.95 -12.49 14.83
N GLY A 497 -10.40 -11.80 15.87
CA GLY A 497 -10.49 -12.36 17.23
C GLY A 497 -11.17 -11.40 18.19
N ALA A 498 -12.11 -11.90 18.98
CA ALA A 498 -12.88 -11.05 19.91
C ALA A 498 -11.97 -10.37 20.95
N GLY A 499 -12.29 -9.13 21.31
CA GLY A 499 -11.71 -8.45 22.48
C GLY A 499 -12.08 -9.18 23.77
N LYS A 500 -11.26 -8.99 24.83
CA LYS A 500 -11.37 -9.74 26.08
C LYS A 500 -11.02 -8.86 27.28
N ASN A 501 -11.97 -8.67 28.19
CA ASN A 501 -11.81 -7.83 29.37
C ASN A 501 -11.52 -8.73 30.58
N LYS A 502 -10.41 -8.51 31.29
CA LYS A 502 -10.11 -9.21 32.56
C LYS A 502 -10.68 -8.44 33.76
N THR A 503 -10.59 -7.12 33.72
CA THR A 503 -11.17 -6.18 34.68
C THR A 503 -11.52 -4.88 33.93
N SER A 504 -12.12 -3.91 34.61
CA SER A 504 -12.29 -2.54 34.08
C SER A 504 -10.97 -1.81 33.79
N LYS A 505 -9.82 -2.31 34.28
CA LYS A 505 -8.48 -1.76 34.08
C LYS A 505 -7.55 -2.59 33.19
N LYS A 506 -8.00 -3.74 32.67
CA LYS A 506 -7.20 -4.66 31.83
C LYS A 506 -8.01 -5.19 30.64
N LEU A 507 -7.74 -4.63 29.46
CA LEU A 507 -8.50 -4.80 28.22
C LEU A 507 -7.62 -5.34 27.06
N VAL A 508 -7.96 -6.48 26.49
CA VAL A 508 -7.46 -6.86 25.14
C VAL A 508 -8.46 -6.37 24.10
N GLN A 509 -7.98 -5.57 23.14
CA GLN A 509 -8.81 -5.02 22.07
C GLN A 509 -9.18 -6.11 21.03
N THR A 510 -10.25 -5.87 20.29
CA THR A 510 -10.69 -6.77 19.20
C THR A 510 -9.63 -6.80 18.10
N LEU A 511 -9.23 -7.99 17.70
CA LEU A 511 -8.37 -8.26 16.54
C LEU A 511 -9.23 -8.30 15.27
N GLY A 512 -8.77 -7.60 14.23
CA GLY A 512 -9.51 -7.51 12.97
C GLY A 512 -8.75 -6.68 11.95
N PHE A 513 -7.78 -7.29 11.28
CA PHE A 513 -7.11 -6.74 10.11
C PHE A 513 -7.23 -7.67 8.91
N SER A 514 -7.14 -7.13 7.69
CA SER A 514 -6.87 -7.91 6.48
C SER A 514 -6.19 -7.07 5.41
N GLN A 515 -5.15 -7.61 4.80
CA GLN A 515 -4.43 -7.02 3.68
C GLN A 515 -4.78 -7.75 2.38
N VAL A 516 -5.00 -6.99 1.32
CA VAL A 516 -5.16 -7.46 -0.06
C VAL A 516 -3.80 -7.38 -0.79
N PHE A 517 -3.49 -8.46 -1.50
CA PHE A 517 -2.33 -8.61 -2.36
C PHE A 517 -2.80 -8.81 -3.81
N THR A 518 -2.40 -7.90 -4.68
CA THR A 518 -2.64 -7.91 -6.14
C THR A 518 -1.39 -7.40 -6.85
N GLN A 519 -1.26 -7.66 -8.15
CA GLN A 519 -0.21 -7.08 -8.98
C GLN A 519 -0.69 -6.91 -10.43
N ASP A 520 -0.53 -5.71 -10.98
CA ASP A 520 -0.99 -5.41 -12.34
C ASP A 520 -0.26 -6.25 -13.40
N GLY A 521 -1.01 -6.67 -14.43
CA GLY A 521 -0.50 -7.54 -15.50
C GLY A 521 -0.09 -8.95 -15.06
N ARG A 522 -0.39 -9.37 -13.83
CA ARG A 522 -0.09 -10.71 -13.28
C ARG A 522 -1.28 -11.32 -12.55
N MET A 523 -1.21 -12.64 -12.38
CA MET A 523 -2.15 -13.42 -11.57
C MET A 523 -1.40 -14.11 -10.43
N VAL A 524 -2.10 -14.54 -9.38
CA VAL A 524 -1.47 -15.19 -8.22
C VAL A 524 -0.83 -16.53 -8.65
N GLY A 525 0.35 -16.82 -8.13
CA GLY A 525 1.18 -17.98 -8.45
C GLY A 525 0.70 -19.30 -7.84
N GLN A 526 1.25 -20.42 -8.33
CA GLN A 526 1.01 -21.75 -7.76
C GLN A 526 1.72 -22.01 -6.42
N ASN A 527 2.80 -21.28 -6.12
CA ASN A 527 3.55 -21.40 -4.87
C ASN A 527 3.58 -20.01 -4.22
N ILE A 528 2.64 -19.73 -3.32
CA ILE A 528 2.53 -18.43 -2.64
C ILE A 528 3.21 -18.54 -1.27
N TYR A 529 4.03 -17.56 -0.90
CA TYR A 529 4.72 -17.54 0.38
C TYR A 529 4.56 -16.19 1.08
N ILE A 530 3.83 -16.19 2.20
CA ILE A 530 3.56 -15.01 3.01
C ILE A 530 4.14 -15.22 4.41
N VAL A 531 4.83 -14.21 4.92
CA VAL A 531 5.15 -14.10 6.35
C VAL A 531 4.28 -13.02 6.96
N LEU A 532 3.64 -13.35 8.08
CA LEU A 532 2.92 -12.43 8.96
C LEU A 532 3.67 -12.38 10.28
N GLU A 533 4.30 -11.24 10.57
CA GLU A 533 4.92 -10.95 11.86
C GLU A 533 3.88 -10.25 12.75
N LEU A 534 3.68 -10.76 13.96
CA LEU A 534 2.79 -10.18 14.96
C LEU A 534 3.61 -9.56 16.09
N THR A 535 3.51 -8.24 16.25
CA THR A 535 4.07 -7.52 17.40
C THR A 535 3.01 -7.36 18.49
N LYS A 536 3.37 -7.58 19.76
CA LYS A 536 2.50 -7.20 20.88
C LYS A 536 2.65 -5.71 21.13
N LEU A 537 1.55 -4.96 21.15
CA LEU A 537 1.54 -3.57 21.60
C LEU A 537 0.68 -3.47 22.87
N ILE A 538 1.25 -2.84 23.90
CA ILE A 538 0.58 -2.57 25.17
C ILE A 538 0.57 -1.05 25.37
N ASN A 539 -0.60 -0.51 25.70
CA ASN A 539 -0.75 0.84 26.21
C ASN A 539 -0.91 0.81 27.73
N ASP A 540 -0.12 1.63 28.42
CA ASP A 540 -0.17 1.88 29.85
C ASP A 540 -0.67 3.31 30.06
N THR A 541 -1.95 3.44 30.41
CA THR A 541 -2.67 4.73 30.52
C THR A 541 -2.79 5.12 31.98
N SER A 542 -1.98 6.11 32.38
CA SER A 542 -1.96 6.63 33.74
C SER A 542 -3.21 7.44 34.10
N PRO A 543 -3.59 7.49 35.38
CA PRO A 543 -4.82 8.17 35.81
C PRO A 543 -4.71 9.70 35.83
N LEU A 544 -5.88 10.34 35.69
CA LEU A 544 -6.09 11.78 35.92
C LEU A 544 -5.94 12.16 37.40
N VAL A 545 -6.33 11.27 38.30
CA VAL A 545 -6.23 11.47 39.76
C VAL A 545 -4.96 10.80 40.28
N SER A 546 -4.18 11.52 41.09
CA SER A 546 -3.00 10.97 41.75
C SER A 546 -3.41 9.95 42.83
N GLY A 547 -3.19 8.66 42.58
CA GLY A 547 -3.42 7.60 43.57
C GLY A 547 -4.35 6.46 43.11
N ASP A 548 -5.02 6.59 41.97
CA ASP A 548 -5.64 5.44 41.29
C ASP A 548 -4.56 4.53 40.66
N ASP A 549 -4.85 3.24 40.46
CA ASP A 549 -4.00 2.39 39.61
C ASP A 549 -4.17 2.68 38.11
N ASP A 550 -3.10 2.56 37.34
CA ASP A 550 -3.07 2.73 35.88
C ASP A 550 -3.97 1.70 35.14
N THR A 551 -4.30 2.02 33.88
CA THR A 551 -5.17 1.20 33.02
C THR A 551 -4.41 0.66 31.82
N PHE A 552 -4.42 -0.66 31.66
CA PHE A 552 -3.69 -1.36 30.62
C PHE A 552 -4.63 -1.80 29.50
N SER A 553 -4.30 -1.43 28.27
CA SER A 553 -4.88 -2.05 27.08
C SER A 553 -3.82 -2.73 26.22
N ALA A 554 -4.20 -3.76 25.47
CA ALA A 554 -3.28 -4.50 24.63
C ALA A 554 -3.91 -4.93 23.30
N ILE A 555 -3.10 -4.94 22.26
CA ILE A 555 -3.48 -5.22 20.88
C ILE A 555 -2.34 -5.96 20.17
N TRP A 556 -2.67 -6.69 19.09
CA TRP A 556 -1.68 -7.20 18.16
C TRP A 556 -1.46 -6.17 17.04
N VAL A 557 -0.24 -6.10 16.52
CA VAL A 557 0.15 -5.23 15.40
C VAL A 557 0.69 -6.12 14.29
N GLU A 558 0.12 -6.00 13.11
CA GLU A 558 0.46 -6.79 11.93
C GLU A 558 1.61 -6.20 11.10
N LYS A 559 2.44 -7.08 10.55
CA LYS A 559 3.36 -6.76 9.46
C LYS A 559 3.44 -7.94 8.50
N PHE A 560 2.93 -7.76 7.28
CA PHE A 560 3.05 -8.75 6.22
C PHE A 560 4.32 -8.55 5.38
N THR A 561 4.92 -9.65 4.95
CA THR A 561 6.00 -9.69 3.96
C THR A 561 5.66 -10.72 2.87
N LEU A 562 5.65 -10.28 1.61
CA LEU A 562 5.36 -11.09 0.43
C LEU A 562 6.44 -10.86 -0.63
N ASN A 563 6.99 -11.94 -1.21
CA ASN A 563 7.80 -11.82 -2.43
C ASN A 563 6.89 -11.84 -3.65
N TYR A 564 6.55 -10.66 -4.18
CA TYR A 564 5.70 -10.49 -5.36
C TYR A 564 6.22 -11.24 -6.59
N TYR A 565 7.54 -11.25 -6.83
CA TYR A 565 8.13 -11.92 -8.01
C TYR A 565 8.00 -13.45 -7.99
N GLN A 566 7.85 -14.06 -6.82
CA GLN A 566 7.62 -15.50 -6.67
C GLN A 566 6.12 -15.84 -6.51
N SER A 567 5.34 -14.92 -5.93
CA SER A 567 3.93 -15.12 -5.61
C SER A 567 2.95 -14.65 -6.69
N PHE A 568 3.42 -13.95 -7.73
CA PHE A 568 2.63 -13.53 -8.89
C PHE A 568 3.30 -13.93 -10.21
N MET A 569 2.56 -14.66 -11.03
CA MET A 569 3.01 -15.25 -12.30
C MET A 569 2.55 -14.44 -13.51
N THR A 570 3.35 -14.48 -14.59
CA THR A 570 3.03 -13.92 -15.91
C THR A 570 2.45 -14.98 -16.85
N SER A 571 2.04 -14.59 -18.07
CA SER A 571 1.53 -15.51 -19.10
C SER A 571 2.52 -16.62 -19.48
N THR A 572 3.83 -16.32 -19.56
CA THR A 572 4.87 -17.32 -19.84
C THR A 572 5.08 -18.27 -18.67
N ASP A 573 4.96 -17.78 -17.44
CA ASP A 573 5.09 -18.58 -16.23
C ASP A 573 3.91 -19.55 -16.11
N TYR A 574 2.67 -19.10 -16.37
CA TYR A 574 1.47 -19.96 -16.40
C TYR A 574 1.61 -21.14 -17.37
N LEU A 575 2.19 -20.89 -18.56
CA LEU A 575 2.43 -21.92 -19.57
C LEU A 575 3.54 -22.91 -19.20
N THR A 576 4.52 -22.53 -18.38
CA THR A 576 5.58 -23.43 -17.89
C THR A 576 5.20 -24.13 -16.58
N ALA A 577 4.36 -23.52 -15.76
CA ALA A 577 3.88 -24.02 -14.47
C ALA A 577 2.78 -25.09 -14.57
N THR A 578 2.17 -25.28 -15.75
CA THR A 578 1.07 -26.23 -15.98
C THR A 578 1.36 -27.73 -15.70
N PRO A 579 2.60 -28.23 -15.51
CA PRO A 579 2.83 -29.59 -15.02
C PRO A 579 2.44 -29.85 -13.56
N LYS A 580 2.24 -28.82 -12.72
CA LYS A 580 1.76 -29.01 -11.34
C LYS A 580 0.24 -29.05 -11.28
N SER A 581 -0.30 -30.02 -10.55
CA SER A 581 -1.74 -30.22 -10.36
C SER A 581 -2.38 -29.39 -9.24
N SER A 582 -1.63 -28.60 -8.46
CA SER A 582 -2.17 -27.86 -7.31
C SER A 582 -1.64 -26.43 -7.20
N THR A 583 -2.42 -25.57 -6.52
CA THR A 583 -1.98 -24.27 -6.02
C THR A 583 -1.80 -24.34 -4.51
N ASN A 584 -0.59 -24.05 -4.04
CA ASN A 584 -0.15 -24.18 -2.66
C ASN A 584 0.18 -22.79 -2.09
N MET A 585 -0.54 -22.37 -1.05
CA MET A 585 -0.29 -21.13 -0.31
C MET A 585 0.24 -21.46 1.08
N THR A 586 1.49 -21.09 1.35
CA THR A 586 2.11 -21.18 2.68
C THR A 586 2.08 -19.82 3.36
N LEU A 587 1.49 -19.77 4.55
CA LEU A 587 1.49 -18.64 5.46
C LEU A 587 2.28 -19.00 6.72
N ILE A 588 3.31 -18.23 7.04
CA ILE A 588 4.03 -18.34 8.32
C ILE A 588 3.60 -17.19 9.22
N ILE A 589 2.96 -17.51 10.35
CA ILE A 589 2.60 -16.55 11.40
C ILE A 589 3.67 -16.64 12.48
N THR A 590 4.41 -15.57 12.67
CA THR A 590 5.48 -15.43 13.67
C THR A 590 5.15 -14.34 14.68
N GLU A 591 5.85 -14.34 15.81
CA GLU A 591 5.78 -13.25 16.79
C GLU A 591 7.16 -12.58 16.90
N THR A 592 7.20 -11.26 17.03
CA THR A 592 8.47 -10.52 17.13
C THR A 592 9.19 -10.77 18.46
N PRO A 593 10.53 -10.76 18.51
CA PRO A 593 11.31 -10.92 19.75
C PRO A 593 11.27 -9.67 20.67
N TYR A 594 10.45 -8.69 20.32
CA TYR A 594 10.21 -7.45 21.04
C TYR A 594 8.71 -7.15 21.09
N TYR A 595 8.33 -6.28 22.02
CA TYR A 595 7.00 -5.68 22.11
C TYR A 595 7.11 -4.16 22.10
N ILE A 596 5.99 -3.50 21.83
CA ILE A 596 5.88 -2.03 21.93
C ILE A 596 5.16 -1.72 23.25
N LEU A 597 5.82 -0.96 24.12
CA LEU A 597 5.21 -0.36 25.29
C LEU A 597 4.96 1.13 24.99
N ASN A 598 3.70 1.50 24.87
CA ASN A 598 3.27 2.88 24.79
C ASN A 598 2.84 3.34 26.19
N LEU A 599 3.45 4.42 26.69
CA LEU A 599 3.01 5.08 27.93
C LEU A 599 2.14 6.27 27.54
N GLN A 600 0.95 6.36 28.11
CA GLN A 600 0.00 7.46 27.93
C GLN A 600 -0.19 8.16 29.26
N THR A 601 0.27 9.41 29.37
CA THR A 601 0.14 10.24 30.57
C THR A 601 -0.72 11.48 30.28
N PRO A 602 -1.47 12.00 31.27
CA PRO A 602 -2.13 13.28 31.11
C PRO A 602 -1.08 14.40 31.08
N ILE A 603 -1.22 15.36 30.16
CA ILE A 603 -0.35 16.56 30.14
C ILE A 603 -0.55 17.37 31.42
N ALA A 604 -1.81 17.47 31.88
CA ALA A 604 -2.21 18.23 33.03
C ALA A 604 -3.22 17.45 33.90
N ARG A 605 -2.93 17.32 35.19
CA ARG A 605 -3.92 16.90 36.21
C ARG A 605 -4.68 18.13 36.74
N LEU A 606 -5.89 17.93 37.25
CA LEU A 606 -6.80 19.01 37.67
C LEU A 606 -6.14 20.12 38.54
N PRO A 607 -5.30 19.82 39.56
CA PRO A 607 -4.67 20.88 40.37
C PRO A 607 -3.70 21.76 39.57
N LEU A 608 -3.04 21.19 38.57
CA LEU A 608 -2.11 21.91 37.70
C LEU A 608 -2.88 22.80 36.72
N ILE A 609 -3.98 22.30 36.12
CA ILE A 609 -4.87 23.10 35.28
C ILE A 609 -5.38 24.34 36.03
N ILE A 610 -5.92 24.15 37.24
CA ILE A 610 -6.44 25.25 38.08
C ILE A 610 -5.35 26.29 38.41
N TYR A 611 -4.11 25.84 38.65
CA TYR A 611 -2.99 26.73 38.91
C TYR A 611 -2.62 27.58 37.69
N HIS A 612 -2.53 26.97 36.50
CA HIS A 612 -2.20 27.68 35.26
C HIS A 612 -3.37 28.58 34.78
N ASP A 613 -4.64 28.17 34.94
CA ASP A 613 -5.80 29.03 34.73
C ASP A 613 -5.71 30.31 35.58
N PHE A 614 -5.38 30.18 36.87
CA PHE A 614 -5.25 31.32 37.77
C PHE A 614 -4.07 32.24 37.39
N LEU A 615 -2.93 31.69 37.02
CA LEU A 615 -1.79 32.45 36.51
C LEU A 615 -2.13 33.19 35.20
N PHE A 616 -2.78 32.52 34.26
CA PHE A 616 -3.18 33.09 32.98
C PHE A 616 -4.19 34.24 33.16
N ILE A 617 -5.23 34.05 33.98
CA ILE A 617 -6.20 35.11 34.30
C ILE A 617 -5.51 36.31 34.97
N THR A 618 -4.57 36.06 35.89
CA THR A 618 -3.77 37.12 36.53
C THR A 618 -2.88 37.85 35.52
N MET A 619 -2.27 37.14 34.57
CA MET A 619 -1.48 37.72 33.48
C MET A 619 -2.36 38.60 32.57
N VAL A 620 -3.56 38.14 32.20
CA VAL A 620 -4.51 38.92 31.39
C VAL A 620 -4.91 40.22 32.11
N ILE A 621 -5.27 40.14 33.40
CA ILE A 621 -5.57 41.34 34.21
C ILE A 621 -4.36 42.28 34.23
N GLY A 622 -3.15 41.77 34.42
CA GLY A 622 -1.90 42.53 34.37
C GLY A 622 -1.63 43.22 33.03
N MET A 623 -1.87 42.53 31.90
CA MET A 623 -1.75 43.11 30.56
C MET A 623 -2.75 44.24 30.33
N PHE A 624 -4.02 44.06 30.69
CA PHE A 624 -5.04 45.10 30.56
C PHE A 624 -4.75 46.29 31.50
N ALA A 625 -4.28 46.06 32.72
CA ALA A 625 -3.84 47.11 33.63
C ALA A 625 -2.63 47.90 33.08
N LEU A 626 -1.64 47.23 32.50
CA LEU A 626 -0.48 47.87 31.88
C LEU A 626 -0.89 48.70 30.65
N MET A 627 -1.75 48.16 29.77
CA MET A 627 -2.32 48.89 28.64
C MET A 627 -3.13 50.12 29.09
N PHE A 628 -3.86 50.01 30.19
CA PHE A 628 -4.61 51.11 30.79
C PHE A 628 -3.68 52.20 31.37
N VAL A 629 -2.57 51.81 32.01
CA VAL A 629 -1.54 52.76 32.48
C VAL A 629 -0.88 53.47 31.30
N LEU A 630 -0.54 52.78 30.21
CA LEU A 630 -0.05 53.40 28.98
C LEU A 630 -1.07 54.37 28.36
N PHE A 631 -2.35 54.00 28.30
CA PHE A 631 -3.42 54.88 27.85
C PHE A 631 -3.53 56.15 28.71
N LYS A 632 -3.47 56.01 30.04
CA LYS A 632 -3.55 57.11 31.02
C LYS A 632 -2.35 58.05 30.95
N LEU A 633 -1.14 57.51 30.72
CA LEU A 633 0.12 58.27 30.67
C LEU A 633 0.44 58.89 29.29
N ILE A 634 0.01 58.27 28.19
CA ILE A 634 0.37 58.70 26.83
C ILE A 634 -0.84 59.29 26.10
N ILE A 635 -1.95 58.54 26.02
CA ILE A 635 -3.08 58.88 25.13
C ILE A 635 -3.94 60.01 25.71
N ILE A 636 -4.22 60.00 27.02
CA ILE A 636 -4.98 61.10 27.66
C ILE A 636 -4.28 62.48 27.50
N PRO A 637 -2.99 62.66 27.84
CA PRO A 637 -2.34 63.96 27.62
C PRO A 637 -2.21 64.33 26.14
N PHE A 638 -2.06 63.37 25.23
CA PHE A 638 -2.05 63.63 23.79
C PHE A 638 -3.42 64.12 23.28
N ILE A 639 -4.53 63.51 23.74
CA ILE A 639 -5.90 63.99 23.45
C ILE A 639 -6.12 65.40 24.01
N VAL A 640 -5.66 65.68 25.24
CA VAL A 640 -5.75 67.02 25.84
C VAL A 640 -4.91 68.05 25.06
N PHE A 641 -3.77 67.65 24.51
CA PHE A 641 -2.95 68.49 23.64
C PHE A 641 -3.66 68.80 22.30
N LEU A 642 -4.22 67.79 21.64
CA LEU A 642 -5.00 67.96 20.40
C LEU A 642 -6.23 68.86 20.63
N ILE A 643 -7.00 68.64 21.71
CA ILE A 643 -8.15 69.49 22.07
C ILE A 643 -7.74 70.94 22.35
N ARG A 644 -6.51 71.19 22.83
CA ARG A 644 -5.97 72.55 22.98
C ARG A 644 -5.60 73.19 21.63
N MET A 645 -5.06 72.43 20.68
CA MET A 645 -4.79 72.94 19.33
C MET A 645 -6.06 73.15 18.50
N CYS A 646 -7.09 72.33 18.68
CA CYS A 646 -8.36 72.45 17.96
C CYS A 646 -9.30 73.58 18.48
N LYS A 647 -8.84 74.45 19.38
CA LYS A 647 -9.56 75.69 19.73
C LYS A 647 -9.13 76.83 18.79
N PRO A 648 -10.01 77.32 17.89
CA PRO A 648 -9.69 78.49 17.10
C PRO A 648 -9.56 79.73 18.00
N ASN A 649 -8.49 80.49 17.81
CA ASN A 649 -8.32 81.80 18.44
C ASN A 649 -9.34 82.78 17.84
N TYR A 650 -10.49 82.94 18.51
CA TYR A 650 -11.49 83.92 18.10
C TYR A 650 -10.93 85.32 18.35
N ILE A 651 -10.58 86.02 17.27
CA ILE A 651 -9.94 87.34 17.33
C ILE A 651 -10.94 88.35 17.92
N LYS A 652 -10.51 89.10 18.95
CA LYS A 652 -11.20 90.32 19.35
C LYS A 652 -10.85 91.42 18.35
N ASP A 653 -11.83 91.81 17.56
CA ASP A 653 -11.70 92.98 16.70
C ASP A 653 -11.84 94.27 17.54
N ASN A 654 -11.07 95.30 17.20
CA ASN A 654 -11.04 96.57 17.93
C ASN A 654 -11.76 97.66 17.12
N ARG A 655 -12.81 98.24 17.70
CA ARG A 655 -13.33 99.54 17.26
C ARG A 655 -13.17 100.58 18.37
N VAL A 656 -12.44 101.64 18.05
CA VAL A 656 -12.34 102.87 18.82
C VAL A 656 -13.15 103.92 18.08
N ASP A 657 -13.99 104.65 18.82
CA ASP A 657 -14.35 106.06 18.66
C ASP A 657 -15.43 106.39 19.74
N VAL A 658 -15.61 107.59 20.32
CA VAL A 658 -14.77 108.72 20.77
C VAL A 658 -15.76 109.87 21.09
N ASN A 659 -15.57 110.58 22.22
CA ASN A 659 -16.23 111.84 22.65
C ASN A 659 -17.74 111.90 23.01
N SER A 660 -18.03 112.21 24.29
CA SER A 660 -18.83 113.36 24.82
C SER A 660 -19.10 113.13 26.34
N GLN A 661 -18.78 114.01 27.32
CA GLN A 661 -19.33 115.35 27.67
C GLN A 661 -20.86 115.34 27.95
N VAL A 662 -21.44 115.88 29.06
CA VAL A 662 -21.01 116.80 30.17
C VAL A 662 -21.81 116.55 31.49
N GLY A 663 -21.28 116.92 32.68
CA GLY A 663 -22.05 117.27 33.91
C GLY A 663 -21.62 116.50 35.20
N LEU A 664 -21.14 117.11 36.31
CA LEU A 664 -21.77 118.04 37.29
C LEU A 664 -22.88 117.35 38.12
N ILE A 665 -22.90 117.31 39.48
CA ILE A 665 -22.15 118.03 40.54
C ILE A 665 -21.95 117.14 41.80
N ASP A 666 -20.97 117.55 42.62
CA ASP A 666 -20.60 117.27 44.03
C ASP A 666 -21.74 116.88 45.02
N ASP A 667 -21.49 116.27 46.19
CA ASP A 667 -20.23 115.95 46.91
C ASP A 667 -20.25 114.46 47.40
N ASP A 668 -19.65 113.91 48.47
CA ASP A 668 -18.96 114.38 49.69
C ASP A 668 -17.92 113.29 50.15
N LEU A 669 -17.23 113.52 51.29
CA LEU A 669 -16.30 112.61 51.98
C LEU A 669 -17.03 111.62 52.94
N GLU A 670 -16.42 110.59 53.55
CA GLU A 670 -15.02 110.40 53.97
C GLU A 670 -14.51 108.93 53.85
N ASN A 671 -13.23 108.71 54.21
CA ASN A 671 -12.39 107.50 53.99
C ASN A 671 -11.92 106.94 55.37
N PRO A 672 -11.02 105.92 55.51
CA PRO A 672 -10.51 104.85 54.64
C PRO A 672 -10.75 103.42 55.27
N THR A 673 -10.21 102.25 54.88
CA THR A 673 -8.92 101.81 54.29
C THR A 673 -9.00 100.51 53.44
N SER A 674 -7.94 100.27 52.64
CA SER A 674 -7.69 99.13 51.72
C SER A 674 -7.82 97.71 52.31
N ASN A 675 -8.18 96.62 51.61
CA ASN A 675 -8.18 96.23 50.16
C ASN A 675 -6.83 95.70 49.58
N SER A 676 -6.85 95.04 48.40
CA SER A 676 -5.92 93.93 48.05
C SER A 676 -5.28 93.94 46.64
N ASN A 677 -4.17 93.19 46.51
CA ASN A 677 -3.62 92.48 45.32
C ASN A 677 -3.40 93.19 43.94
N LYS A 678 -2.13 93.18 43.47
CA LYS A 678 -1.66 93.24 42.05
C LYS A 678 -1.82 94.62 41.32
N GLN A 679 -1.09 94.98 40.25
CA GLN A 679 -0.13 94.26 39.37
C GLN A 679 0.86 95.20 38.61
N LYS A 680 2.02 94.64 38.18
CA LYS A 680 2.79 94.88 36.91
C LYS A 680 3.60 96.17 36.61
N SER A 681 4.73 95.93 35.91
CA SER A 681 5.57 96.82 35.07
C SER A 681 6.67 95.98 34.35
N SER A 682 7.40 96.40 33.30
CA SER A 682 7.25 97.53 32.36
C SER A 682 8.11 97.37 31.06
N LYS A 683 7.47 97.43 29.88
CA LYS A 683 7.93 98.00 28.58
C LYS A 683 8.96 97.31 27.63
N HIS A 684 8.64 97.52 26.34
CA HIS A 684 9.28 97.25 25.03
C HIS A 684 10.70 97.81 24.74
N LYS A 685 11.39 97.17 23.78
CA LYS A 685 11.70 97.62 22.37
C LYS A 685 12.24 96.40 21.56
N ASN A 686 11.85 96.11 20.29
CA ASN A 686 12.21 96.71 18.98
C ASN A 686 13.72 96.60 18.63
N ASN A 687 14.19 96.22 17.42
CA ASN A 687 13.54 96.11 16.08
C ASN A 687 14.33 95.20 15.08
N ASN A 688 13.69 94.82 13.95
CA ASN A 688 14.24 94.43 12.61
C ASN A 688 15.15 93.16 12.49
N SER A 689 14.93 92.12 11.67
CA SER A 689 14.58 91.91 10.21
C SER A 689 15.82 91.87 9.29
N ILE A 690 16.07 90.82 8.49
CA ILE A 690 15.52 90.58 7.12
C ILE A 690 15.74 89.10 6.68
N THR A 691 14.66 88.48 6.19
CA THR A 691 14.36 87.54 5.05
C THR A 691 15.44 86.52 4.52
N ASP A 692 15.17 85.48 3.69
CA ASP A 692 14.28 85.31 2.51
C ASP A 692 13.54 83.94 2.34
N ASN A 693 12.74 83.84 1.26
CA ASN A 693 11.83 82.77 0.84
C ASN A 693 12.36 82.08 -0.47
N VAL A 694 11.71 81.18 -1.24
CA VAL A 694 10.30 80.70 -1.35
C VAL A 694 10.23 79.29 -1.99
N VAL A 695 9.02 78.79 -2.31
CA VAL A 695 8.63 77.46 -2.87
C VAL A 695 8.24 77.58 -4.37
N PRO A 696 8.45 76.59 -5.29
CA PRO A 696 7.30 75.83 -5.86
C PRO A 696 7.51 74.42 -6.50
N VAL A 697 6.60 73.49 -6.17
CA VAL A 697 5.69 72.68 -7.05
C VAL A 697 6.19 71.97 -8.34
N GLN A 698 5.96 70.64 -8.47
CA GLN A 698 5.15 70.02 -9.56
C GLN A 698 4.82 68.51 -9.35
N SER A 699 3.99 67.92 -10.23
CA SER A 699 3.36 66.59 -10.08
C SER A 699 2.94 65.92 -11.41
N GLN A 700 3.17 64.61 -11.58
CA GLN A 700 2.63 63.67 -12.61
C GLN A 700 2.69 62.24 -12.00
N THR A 701 1.68 61.36 -11.92
CA THR A 701 0.65 60.77 -12.84
C THR A 701 1.08 59.52 -13.63
N PHE A 702 0.54 58.37 -13.19
CA PHE A 702 0.03 57.21 -13.95
C PHE A 702 0.54 56.88 -15.36
N ILE A 703 0.92 55.60 -15.57
CA ILE A 703 0.47 54.74 -16.67
C ILE A 703 0.22 53.32 -16.12
N GLU A 704 -0.88 52.68 -16.52
CA GLU A 704 -1.18 51.26 -16.29
C GLU A 704 -0.76 50.40 -17.50
N ASN A 705 -0.63 49.09 -17.29
CA ASN A 705 -1.08 48.10 -18.30
C ASN A 705 -1.19 46.70 -17.67
N GLU A 706 -2.42 46.21 -17.58
CA GLU A 706 -2.67 44.77 -17.59
C GLU A 706 -2.47 44.23 -19.02
N ASN A 707 -2.22 42.93 -19.15
CA ASN A 707 -3.10 42.08 -19.96
C ASN A 707 -2.76 40.60 -19.73
N ALA A 708 -3.81 39.77 -19.70
CA ALA A 708 -3.71 38.32 -19.73
C ALA A 708 -4.60 37.79 -20.84
N ASN A 709 -4.10 36.84 -21.62
CA ASN A 709 -4.82 35.74 -22.30
C ASN A 709 -3.78 34.96 -23.14
N HIS A 710 -3.67 33.63 -23.08
CA HIS A 710 -4.67 32.56 -23.31
C HIS A 710 -4.79 32.23 -24.81
N ASP A 711 -4.20 31.11 -25.23
CA ASP A 711 -4.71 30.32 -26.36
C ASP A 711 -4.22 28.85 -26.29
N LYS A 712 -4.71 28.00 -27.20
CA LYS A 712 -4.82 26.53 -26.99
C LYS A 712 -4.57 25.67 -28.25
N ASP A 713 -4.37 24.37 -28.01
CA ASP A 713 -4.65 23.20 -28.88
C ASP A 713 -3.78 22.81 -30.13
N ASP A 714 -3.52 21.48 -30.17
CA ASP A 714 -3.46 20.52 -31.29
C ASP A 714 -2.47 20.60 -32.47
N SER A 715 -1.64 19.54 -32.63
CA SER A 715 -1.96 18.36 -33.48
C SER A 715 -0.75 17.46 -33.84
N HIS A 716 -1.03 16.25 -34.35
CA HIS A 716 -0.09 15.14 -34.61
C HIS A 716 0.97 15.37 -35.71
N GLN A 717 2.13 14.67 -35.60
CA GLN A 717 2.52 13.61 -36.55
C GLN A 717 3.78 12.78 -36.13
N SER A 718 3.74 11.48 -36.43
CA SER A 718 4.92 10.59 -36.60
C SER A 718 5.11 10.37 -38.11
N PRO A 719 6.29 9.94 -38.66
CA PRO A 719 6.69 8.51 -38.59
C PRO A 719 8.21 8.17 -38.73
N VAL A 720 8.50 6.87 -38.83
CA VAL A 720 9.70 6.18 -39.38
C VAL A 720 10.93 5.92 -38.48
N VAL A 721 10.95 4.71 -37.92
CA VAL A 721 12.03 3.70 -37.93
C VAL A 721 13.48 4.13 -38.21
N ALA A 722 14.36 3.88 -37.23
CA ALA A 722 15.71 3.37 -37.45
C ALA A 722 16.10 2.44 -36.28
N ASP A 723 16.74 1.30 -36.57
CA ASP A 723 17.08 0.25 -35.61
C ASP A 723 18.61 0.07 -35.50
N VAL A 724 19.19 0.32 -34.31
CA VAL A 724 20.55 -0.09 -33.91
C VAL A 724 20.61 -0.26 -32.38
N ASP A 725 21.08 -1.42 -31.93
CA ASP A 725 21.36 -1.76 -30.52
C ASP A 725 22.62 -1.04 -29.99
N THR A 726 22.58 -0.54 -28.74
CA THR A 726 23.75 -0.61 -27.83
C THR A 726 23.39 -0.41 -26.35
N THR A 727 23.32 -1.51 -25.63
CA THR A 727 23.33 -1.64 -24.16
C THR A 727 24.22 -0.66 -23.36
N LYS A 728 23.62 0.28 -22.59
CA LYS A 728 24.07 0.71 -21.23
C LYS A 728 23.19 1.78 -20.54
N LYS A 729 22.38 1.36 -19.55
CA LYS A 729 21.94 2.15 -18.37
C LYS A 729 21.88 1.17 -17.18
N ARG A 730 22.76 1.35 -16.18
CA ARG A 730 22.49 2.02 -14.88
C ARG A 730 21.38 1.37 -14.06
N LEU A 731 21.80 0.71 -12.97
CA LEU A 731 21.01 0.66 -11.74
C LEU A 731 21.13 2.03 -11.07
N ASP A 732 20.03 2.60 -10.64
CA ASP A 732 19.96 3.68 -9.65
C ASP A 732 19.15 3.11 -8.45
N GLY A 733 19.64 3.22 -7.21
CA GLY A 733 18.94 2.58 -6.08
C GLY A 733 19.61 2.55 -4.69
N LEU A 734 20.88 2.96 -4.55
CA LEU A 734 21.54 3.12 -3.25
C LEU A 734 22.36 4.43 -3.19
N PRO A 735 22.37 5.15 -2.06
CA PRO A 735 23.23 6.32 -1.89
C PRO A 735 24.69 5.90 -1.67
N PRO A 736 25.69 6.59 -2.28
CA PRO A 736 27.10 6.25 -2.13
C PRO A 736 27.61 6.56 -0.72
N LEU A 737 28.47 5.69 -0.18
CA LEU A 737 29.14 5.91 1.10
C LEU A 737 30.22 6.99 0.96
N VAL A 738 29.96 8.16 1.54
CA VAL A 738 30.90 9.28 1.59
C VAL A 738 31.69 9.24 2.90
N ARG A 739 33.01 9.00 2.81
CA ARG A 739 33.91 9.22 3.95
C ARG A 739 34.27 10.71 4.00
N VAL A 740 33.92 11.36 5.10
CA VAL A 740 34.31 12.74 5.38
C VAL A 740 35.57 12.73 6.25
N ARG A 741 36.60 13.46 5.84
CA ARG A 741 37.80 13.70 6.65
C ARG A 741 38.12 15.19 6.70
N THR A 742 38.45 15.68 7.89
CA THR A 742 39.05 17.00 8.09
C THR A 742 40.56 16.89 7.97
N ASP A 743 41.17 17.85 7.26
CA ASP A 743 42.62 18.03 7.22
C ASP A 743 42.92 19.53 7.30
N GLY A 744 43.42 19.96 8.46
CA GLY A 744 43.41 21.37 8.87
C GLY A 744 42.02 22.01 8.74
N ASN A 745 41.98 23.25 8.20
CA ASN A 745 40.74 24.00 7.98
C ASN A 745 40.00 23.62 6.68
N ARG A 746 40.23 22.43 6.10
CA ARG A 746 39.44 21.92 4.97
C ARG A 746 38.74 20.61 5.31
N ILE A 747 37.48 20.52 4.88
CA ILE A 747 36.70 19.28 4.87
C ILE A 747 36.84 18.67 3.47
N ILE A 748 37.31 17.43 3.41
CA ILE A 748 37.42 16.66 2.17
C ILE A 748 36.38 15.53 2.23
N LYS A 749 35.67 15.31 1.12
CA LYS A 749 34.69 14.25 0.94
C LYS A 749 35.24 13.25 -0.08
N GLU A 750 35.59 12.06 0.38
CA GLU A 750 36.01 10.95 -0.48
C GLU A 750 34.81 10.05 -0.75
N TYR A 751 34.55 9.78 -2.04
CA TYR A 751 33.55 8.83 -2.49
C TYR A 751 34.22 7.47 -2.62
N ILE A 752 33.77 6.49 -1.84
CA ILE A 752 34.27 5.13 -1.91
C ILE A 752 33.44 4.38 -2.95
N ASN A 753 34.10 3.86 -3.98
CA ASN A 753 33.52 2.88 -4.89
C ASN A 753 33.88 1.47 -4.40
N GLU A 754 32.88 0.59 -4.33
CA GLU A 754 33.02 -0.87 -4.34
C GLU A 754 32.39 -1.40 -5.63
#